data_AF-A0A2E7D8Y3-F1
#
_entry.id   AF-A0A2E7D8Y3-F1
#
_cell.length_a   1.000
_cell.length_b   1.000
_cell.length_c   1.000
_cell.angle_alpha   90.00
_cell.angle_beta   90.00
_cell.angle_gamma   90.00
#
_symmetry.space_group_name_H-M   'P 1'
#
loop_
_entity.id
_entity.type
_entity.pdbx_description
1 polymer ?
#
loop_
_entity_poly.entity_id
_entity_poly.type
_entity_poly.pdbx_seq_one_letter_code
_entity_poly.pdbx_strand_id
1 'polypeptide(L)'
;MLRMSLILSLLVASGPLAFAQDGETPPAQEEAVKTLRGKASNIQKNRNGTVRFVRFSKPIVTDEHLQHITVFEQLDYLAVVTSAVTDKGLANITGLTNLDSLVLTHTQLTDSGLDLLQGSREKLELLYLDRTKVTSAGLEKLKGLSALRILWLENNEISNTGIEHLAGLKALEVLNLSGTNVDDEVLELLAKLPKLMGLYLDRTQVTGRGLEKLAALKELEFVSLAGTPIDKKHLQQFKKFPALKQVNLYSTSLVQDDLAGLSSDNNELRFALSRVFGDDQTPFQRFMSGKKLRGAPRSPTLQIGKADGVDAGAKIEDVQVALDKAPDFQRHIVPLLGTLGCNGRACHGSFQGQGGFSLSMFGYDFEADLKEMMEDGESRINLKDPQKSLIIRKPSGQEDHGGDQRFEENGWEHKALEKWIANGAKGKPELDKLVRFEVSPAELVFAKTDDTVQLKVIATWQDGTREDVTKLARFEVKDDQVATVERGGLVTCKSAGDTHVLAMYDKGVFAAPVMIPVSDKTGGNFPTVPTPTKIDELVVDKLSKLGIVPSELCSDTDYLRRVYLDMAGTLPAPREIKAFLEDKSPSKREAVIDRLLESEAYATWWGLWLADLTGSNTSVLGGTDINWAGSAQWQAWLKQRVKDNDGWDKTTAAILLARSRQPNQSYDEYAAVQSKYLARKDPLDAKTFDFPMHYYWFHGMRQQPIDRALSIGYVFMGVRLQCAQCHKHPFDQWSKQDFDQFSNFFTRMRTGQNSDAALPYRMLRERLGVPKKLDTAALRRQMYMRVYAEGLPIPYVEVVINPNGENETPARLPGGKVFDLGKYPDPREPLVEWLLRKDNPYFARSFVNRIWARYFGSGIVDPPDDFNMGNPPTNAPLLDWLASAFVENGYDMKWLHKAIASSRTYQLSSETNKTNANDTRHFSHARLRRLQAEIIVDGMLQATNNDGANRNGLSYMQDRRIAKHPGTLTPRANEYALMVFGKPTRSTNCDCERRVQPTLLQSLYTRNDAELLEWVERSNGWVAQVANHLKAPLAMRDKPEQTIKAQRGARDPIPAEVTAEYLVEEAWLRSLSRMPTDAEVERTVGYLKESENLAEGLRDVMWALLNTQEFLTNH
;
A
#
# COMPACT_ATOMS: atom_id res chain seq x y z
N MET A 1 10.71 -42.91 -60.50
CA MET A 1 9.29 -42.55 -60.63
C MET A 1 8.92 -41.66 -59.46
N LEU A 2 9.10 -40.35 -59.61
CA LEU A 2 8.02 -39.40 -59.95
C LEU A 2 7.04 -39.19 -58.79
N ARG A 3 7.47 -38.40 -57.81
CA ARG A 3 6.67 -37.39 -57.08
C ARG A 3 7.56 -36.76 -56.00
N MET A 4 8.40 -35.80 -56.40
CA MET A 4 8.88 -34.70 -55.53
C MET A 4 9.68 -33.60 -56.28
N SER A 5 9.63 -33.55 -57.61
CA SER A 5 10.05 -32.39 -58.41
C SER A 5 8.88 -31.43 -58.62
N LEU A 6 8.61 -30.58 -57.62
CA LEU A 6 7.77 -29.37 -57.58
C LEU A 6 7.60 -29.11 -56.07
N ILE A 7 8.54 -28.50 -55.36
CA ILE A 7 8.90 -27.08 -55.41
C ILE A 7 10.40 -26.97 -55.05
N LEU A 8 11.24 -27.10 -56.07
CA LEU A 8 12.66 -26.71 -56.05
C LEU A 8 12.78 -25.50 -56.96
N SER A 9 12.14 -24.38 -56.59
CA SER A 9 12.22 -23.10 -57.33
C SER A 9 11.97 -21.84 -56.49
N LEU A 10 12.03 -21.87 -55.14
CA LEU A 10 11.80 -20.65 -54.34
C LEU A 10 12.68 -20.45 -53.09
N LEU A 11 13.79 -21.19 -52.92
CA LEU A 11 14.66 -21.05 -51.75
C LEU A 11 16.17 -21.06 -52.11
N VAL A 12 16.56 -20.10 -52.94
CA VAL A 12 17.92 -19.50 -53.05
C VAL A 12 17.62 -18.03 -53.38
N ALA A 13 18.01 -16.96 -52.67
CA ALA A 13 18.79 -16.77 -51.48
C ALA A 13 18.30 -15.46 -50.83
N SER A 14 17.98 -15.47 -49.54
CA SER A 14 17.88 -14.26 -48.71
C SER A 14 19.00 -14.32 -47.67
N GLY A 15 19.75 -13.22 -47.57
CA GLY A 15 21.09 -13.15 -46.98
C GLY A 15 21.17 -13.31 -45.44
N PRO A 16 22.38 -13.09 -44.87
CA PRO A 16 22.67 -13.37 -43.47
C PRO A 16 21.93 -12.45 -42.50
N LEU A 17 21.40 -13.04 -41.42
CA LEU A 17 20.80 -12.34 -40.27
C LEU A 17 21.88 -11.56 -39.51
N ALA A 18 21.87 -10.24 -39.69
CA ALA A 18 22.74 -9.28 -39.02
C ALA A 18 22.52 -9.24 -37.50
N PHE A 19 23.62 -9.07 -36.76
CA PHE A 19 23.57 -8.75 -35.33
C PHE A 19 22.90 -7.37 -35.13
N ALA A 20 21.60 -7.32 -34.79
CA ALA A 20 20.95 -6.07 -34.35
C ALA A 20 21.75 -5.36 -33.23
N GLN A 21 22.37 -4.24 -33.59
CA GLN A 21 22.78 -3.14 -32.72
C GLN A 21 21.54 -2.54 -32.05
N ASP A 22 21.67 -1.79 -30.95
CA ASP A 22 20.59 -0.89 -30.52
C ASP A 22 20.30 0.02 -31.70
N GLY A 23 19.17 -0.21 -32.37
CA GLY A 23 18.86 0.46 -33.62
C GLY A 23 18.65 1.94 -33.32
N GLU A 24 19.31 2.81 -34.09
CA GLU A 24 18.93 4.21 -34.10
C GLU A 24 17.45 4.30 -34.51
N THR A 25 16.69 5.14 -33.81
CA THR A 25 15.30 5.37 -34.19
C THR A 25 15.28 5.87 -35.63
N PRO A 26 14.47 5.25 -36.51
CA PRO A 26 14.40 5.68 -37.90
C PRO A 26 14.18 7.20 -37.97
N PRO A 27 14.92 7.95 -38.82
CA PRO A 27 14.89 9.41 -38.80
C PRO A 27 13.47 10.01 -38.89
N ALA A 28 12.58 9.38 -39.68
CA ALA A 28 11.18 9.77 -39.77
C ALA A 28 10.41 9.59 -38.45
N GLN A 29 10.69 8.51 -37.70
CA GLN A 29 10.11 8.30 -36.36
C GLN A 29 10.70 9.26 -35.34
N GLU A 30 11.98 9.60 -35.44
CA GLU A 30 12.61 10.56 -34.51
C GLU A 30 12.03 11.96 -34.68
N GLU A 31 11.80 12.41 -35.91
CA GLU A 31 11.16 13.71 -36.17
C GLU A 31 9.69 13.72 -35.71
N ALA A 32 8.95 12.62 -35.91
CA ALA A 32 7.63 12.45 -35.36
C ALA A 32 7.62 12.48 -33.82
N VAL A 33 8.56 11.79 -33.16
CA VAL A 33 8.72 11.83 -31.70
C VAL A 33 9.02 13.25 -31.20
N LYS A 34 9.87 13.98 -31.91
CA LYS A 34 10.19 15.38 -31.60
C LYS A 34 8.96 16.29 -31.73
N THR A 35 8.14 16.07 -32.76
CA THR A 35 6.91 16.83 -33.00
C THR A 35 5.84 16.53 -31.95
N LEU A 36 5.73 15.26 -31.55
CA LEU A 36 4.82 14.80 -30.51
C LEU A 36 5.32 15.11 -29.09
N ARG A 37 6.58 15.55 -28.93
CA ARG A 37 7.16 15.92 -27.65
C ARG A 37 6.37 17.08 -27.04
N GLY A 38 5.80 16.86 -25.87
CA GLY A 38 4.93 17.83 -25.20
C GLY A 38 3.43 17.66 -25.50
N LYS A 39 3.04 16.93 -26.57
CA LYS A 39 1.65 16.58 -26.91
C LYS A 39 1.29 15.16 -26.45
N ALA A 40 2.15 14.19 -26.71
CA ALA A 40 2.05 12.87 -26.10
C ALA A 40 2.38 12.95 -24.61
N SER A 41 1.61 12.22 -23.81
CA SER A 41 1.87 12.02 -22.37
C SER A 41 2.94 10.96 -22.12
N ASN A 42 3.11 10.01 -23.05
CA ASN A 42 4.13 8.97 -22.98
C ASN A 42 4.40 8.40 -24.38
N ILE A 43 5.66 8.13 -24.70
CA ILE A 43 6.10 7.41 -25.91
C ILE A 43 7.19 6.42 -25.48
N GLN A 44 7.09 5.15 -25.89
CA GLN A 44 8.10 4.13 -25.61
C GLN A 44 8.56 3.43 -26.89
N LYS A 45 9.83 3.03 -26.93
CA LYS A 45 10.48 2.39 -28.08
C LYS A 45 10.82 0.92 -27.80
N ASN A 46 10.76 0.08 -28.82
CA ASN A 46 11.34 -1.26 -28.86
C ASN A 46 12.87 -1.17 -28.81
N ARG A 47 13.53 -2.30 -28.51
CA ARG A 47 15.02 -2.37 -28.48
C ARG A 47 15.69 -2.07 -29.82
N ASN A 48 14.97 -2.21 -30.93
CA ASN A 48 15.43 -1.85 -32.27
C ASN A 48 15.25 -0.36 -32.61
N GLY A 49 14.92 0.49 -31.63
CA GLY A 49 14.74 1.94 -31.81
C GLY A 49 13.38 2.37 -32.33
N THR A 50 12.52 1.45 -32.79
CA THR A 50 11.18 1.77 -33.30
C THR A 50 10.20 2.06 -32.17
N VAL A 51 9.24 2.96 -32.37
CA VAL A 51 8.21 3.27 -31.35
C VAL A 51 7.18 2.14 -31.25
N ARG A 52 6.90 1.68 -30.02
CA ARG A 52 5.93 0.60 -29.69
C ARG A 52 4.69 1.08 -28.93
N PHE A 53 4.82 2.18 -28.17
CA PHE A 53 3.77 2.65 -27.26
C PHE A 53 3.63 4.15 -27.41
N VAL A 54 2.39 4.64 -27.55
CA VAL A 54 2.07 6.06 -27.54
C VAL A 54 0.80 6.30 -26.73
N ARG A 55 0.83 7.31 -25.84
CA ARG A 55 -0.36 7.75 -25.10
C ARG A 55 -0.55 9.24 -25.24
N PHE A 56 -1.72 9.63 -25.72
CA PHE A 56 -2.27 10.98 -25.74
C PHE A 56 -3.34 11.09 -24.68
N SER A 57 -3.11 11.88 -23.64
CA SER A 57 -4.10 12.16 -22.60
C SER A 57 -4.14 13.63 -22.21
N LYS A 58 -3.52 14.48 -23.04
CA LYS A 58 -3.49 15.93 -22.85
C LYS A 58 -4.64 16.54 -23.67
N PRO A 59 -5.38 17.53 -23.15
CA PRO A 59 -6.49 18.15 -23.88
C PRO A 59 -6.08 18.80 -25.21
N ILE A 60 -4.82 19.22 -25.32
CA ILE A 60 -4.25 19.87 -26.51
C ILE A 60 -4.07 18.95 -27.73
N VAL A 61 -4.34 17.64 -27.58
CA VAL A 61 -4.20 16.68 -28.68
C VAL A 61 -5.47 16.67 -29.53
N THR A 62 -5.30 16.95 -30.82
CA THR A 62 -6.33 17.02 -31.87
C THR A 62 -6.05 16.02 -32.99
N ASP A 63 -6.97 15.87 -33.94
CA ASP A 63 -6.82 14.99 -35.12
C ASP A 63 -5.50 15.18 -35.88
N GLU A 64 -5.05 16.43 -36.04
CA GLU A 64 -3.80 16.74 -36.76
C GLU A 64 -2.58 16.10 -36.11
N HIS A 65 -2.58 15.93 -34.79
CA HIS A 65 -1.44 15.34 -34.10
C HIS A 65 -1.31 13.83 -34.38
N LEU A 66 -2.41 13.14 -34.70
CA LEU A 66 -2.40 11.71 -35.01
C LEU A 66 -1.77 11.43 -36.39
N GLN A 67 -1.60 12.42 -37.28
CA GLN A 67 -0.88 12.19 -38.53
C GLN A 67 0.57 11.75 -38.31
N HIS A 68 1.18 12.16 -37.20
CA HIS A 68 2.58 11.85 -36.87
C HIS A 68 2.78 10.46 -36.29
N ILE A 69 1.72 9.71 -35.95
CA ILE A 69 1.88 8.32 -35.48
C ILE A 69 1.91 7.29 -36.61
N THR A 70 1.59 7.69 -37.83
CA THR A 70 1.58 6.82 -39.02
C THR A 70 2.94 6.17 -39.30
N VAL A 71 4.03 6.84 -38.92
CA VAL A 71 5.40 6.34 -39.10
C VAL A 71 5.81 5.27 -38.09
N PHE A 72 4.99 5.02 -37.06
CA PHE A 72 5.28 4.05 -36.00
C PHE A 72 4.74 2.65 -36.34
N GLU A 73 5.26 2.01 -37.38
CA GLU A 73 4.77 0.72 -37.89
C GLU A 73 4.79 -0.44 -36.87
N GLN A 74 5.60 -0.35 -35.80
CA GLN A 74 5.67 -1.35 -34.71
C GLN A 74 4.87 -0.95 -33.47
N LEU A 75 3.98 0.03 -33.58
CA LEU A 75 3.12 0.45 -32.50
C LEU A 75 2.17 -0.68 -32.09
N ASP A 76 2.34 -1.20 -30.87
CA ASP A 76 1.47 -2.22 -30.28
C ASP A 76 0.46 -1.63 -29.30
N TYR A 77 0.74 -0.46 -28.72
CA TYR A 77 -0.17 0.22 -27.81
C TYR A 77 -0.41 1.68 -28.21
N LEU A 78 -1.66 2.04 -28.42
CA LEU A 78 -2.09 3.42 -28.61
C LEU A 78 -3.22 3.76 -27.64
N ALA A 79 -3.05 4.87 -26.91
CA ALA A 79 -4.12 5.44 -26.11
C ALA A 79 -4.36 6.90 -26.48
N VAL A 80 -5.62 7.26 -26.69
CA VAL A 80 -6.14 8.59 -26.99
C VAL A 80 -7.28 8.83 -26.01
N VAL A 81 -7.04 9.71 -25.05
CA VAL A 81 -7.97 10.04 -23.97
C VAL A 81 -8.22 11.55 -24.00
N THR A 82 -9.09 11.98 -24.91
CA THR A 82 -9.41 13.39 -25.15
C THR A 82 -10.65 13.52 -26.04
N SER A 83 -11.44 14.57 -25.84
CA SER A 83 -12.63 14.90 -26.65
C SER A 83 -12.31 15.61 -27.96
N ALA A 84 -11.06 15.97 -28.23
CA ALA A 84 -10.69 16.73 -29.42
C ALA A 84 -10.29 15.84 -30.62
N VAL A 85 -10.40 14.52 -30.49
CA VAL A 85 -10.13 13.56 -31.57
C VAL A 85 -11.43 12.98 -32.11
N THR A 86 -11.59 13.00 -33.44
CA THR A 86 -12.74 12.53 -34.21
C THR A 86 -12.35 11.36 -35.13
N ASP A 87 -13.29 10.87 -35.94
CA ASP A 87 -13.03 9.85 -36.97
C ASP A 87 -11.90 10.25 -37.93
N LYS A 88 -11.70 11.55 -38.17
CA LYS A 88 -10.60 12.06 -39.01
C LYS A 88 -9.23 11.77 -38.41
N GLY A 89 -9.08 11.91 -37.09
CA GLY A 89 -7.84 11.57 -36.40
C GLY A 89 -7.58 10.06 -36.45
N LEU A 90 -8.64 9.25 -36.31
CA LEU A 90 -8.53 7.79 -36.36
C LEU A 90 -8.15 7.26 -37.76
N ALA A 91 -8.40 7.99 -38.84
CA ALA A 91 -7.95 7.58 -40.18
C ALA A 91 -6.43 7.39 -40.28
N ASN A 92 -5.66 7.98 -39.35
CA ASN A 92 -4.21 7.83 -39.27
C ASN A 92 -3.75 6.51 -38.63
N ILE A 93 -4.63 5.70 -38.05
CA ILE A 93 -4.25 4.40 -37.46
C ILE A 93 -4.51 3.22 -38.38
N THR A 94 -5.14 3.44 -39.53
CA THR A 94 -5.52 2.37 -40.48
C THR A 94 -4.32 1.55 -40.97
N GLY A 95 -3.12 2.16 -41.01
CA GLY A 95 -1.86 1.50 -41.37
C GLY A 95 -1.12 0.79 -40.21
N LEU A 96 -1.61 0.91 -38.98
CA LEU A 96 -0.94 0.40 -37.77
C LEU A 96 -1.41 -1.02 -37.43
N THR A 97 -0.97 -1.98 -38.24
CA THR A 97 -1.41 -3.39 -38.16
C THR A 97 -0.88 -4.16 -36.95
N ASN A 98 0.04 -3.59 -36.17
CA ASN A 98 0.65 -4.21 -34.99
C ASN A 98 -0.07 -3.92 -33.66
N LEU A 99 -1.11 -3.08 -33.66
CA LEU A 99 -1.82 -2.70 -32.45
C LEU A 99 -2.48 -3.92 -31.77
N ASP A 100 -2.08 -4.17 -30.53
CA ASP A 100 -2.73 -5.12 -29.62
C ASP A 100 -3.67 -4.43 -28.63
N SER A 101 -3.45 -3.13 -28.38
CA SER A 101 -4.18 -2.35 -27.40
C SER A 101 -4.51 -0.97 -27.95
N LEU A 102 -5.81 -0.67 -28.01
CA LEU A 102 -6.33 0.62 -28.47
C LEU A 102 -7.30 1.20 -27.46
N VAL A 103 -6.96 2.36 -26.92
CA VAL A 103 -7.80 3.09 -25.96
C VAL A 103 -8.25 4.40 -26.60
N LEU A 104 -9.55 4.59 -26.82
CA LEU A 104 -10.15 5.77 -27.47
C LEU A 104 -11.19 6.45 -26.56
N THR A 105 -10.98 6.33 -25.26
CA THR A 105 -11.82 6.85 -24.20
C THR A 105 -12.08 8.36 -24.32
N HIS A 106 -13.32 8.80 -24.13
CA HIS A 106 -13.74 10.21 -24.19
C HIS A 106 -13.51 10.90 -25.55
N THR A 107 -13.35 10.18 -26.65
CA THR A 107 -13.20 10.75 -28.00
C THR A 107 -14.55 11.05 -28.67
N GLN A 108 -14.55 11.80 -29.77
CA GLN A 108 -15.76 12.10 -30.56
C GLN A 108 -15.96 11.09 -31.70
N LEU A 109 -15.49 9.86 -31.49
CA LEU A 109 -15.55 8.78 -32.48
C LEU A 109 -17.00 8.35 -32.73
N THR A 110 -17.39 8.26 -34.01
CA THR A 110 -18.70 7.77 -34.44
C THR A 110 -18.60 6.36 -35.02
N ASP A 111 -19.73 5.79 -35.43
CA ASP A 111 -19.80 4.46 -36.08
C ASP A 111 -18.90 4.35 -37.32
N SER A 112 -18.73 5.44 -38.06
CA SER A 112 -17.88 5.48 -39.25
C SER A 112 -16.40 5.33 -38.91
N GLY A 113 -15.99 5.79 -37.71
CA GLY A 113 -14.63 5.62 -37.23
C GLY A 113 -14.24 4.15 -37.01
N LEU A 114 -15.19 3.28 -36.67
CA LEU A 114 -14.91 1.87 -36.40
C LEU A 114 -14.52 1.07 -37.66
N ASP A 115 -14.91 1.51 -38.85
CA ASP A 115 -14.48 0.90 -40.12
C ASP A 115 -12.95 0.96 -40.29
N LEU A 116 -12.29 1.90 -39.61
CA LEU A 116 -10.85 2.10 -39.65
C LEU A 116 -10.06 1.09 -38.80
N LEU A 117 -10.75 0.32 -37.95
CA LEU A 117 -10.13 -0.70 -37.09
C LEU A 117 -9.83 -2.02 -37.82
N GLN A 118 -10.31 -2.18 -39.05
CA GLN A 118 -10.14 -3.40 -39.84
C GLN A 118 -8.66 -3.76 -40.10
N GLY A 119 -7.77 -2.77 -40.10
CA GLY A 119 -6.32 -2.95 -40.29
C GLY A 119 -5.62 -3.70 -39.14
N SER A 120 -6.16 -3.64 -37.91
CA SER A 120 -5.55 -4.26 -36.71
C SER A 120 -6.32 -5.51 -36.23
N ARG A 121 -7.23 -6.03 -37.08
CA ARG A 121 -8.22 -7.06 -36.69
C ARG A 121 -7.68 -8.37 -36.17
N GLU A 122 -6.46 -8.73 -36.55
CA GLU A 122 -5.83 -10.01 -36.19
C GLU A 122 -5.07 -9.96 -34.85
N LYS A 123 -4.75 -8.75 -34.35
CA LYS A 123 -3.91 -8.56 -33.15
C LYS A 123 -4.58 -7.78 -32.03
N LEU A 124 -5.62 -7.01 -32.33
CA LEU A 124 -6.26 -6.15 -31.34
C LEU A 124 -6.96 -6.98 -30.25
N GLU A 125 -6.36 -7.02 -29.07
CA GLU A 125 -6.88 -7.74 -27.89
C GLU A 125 -7.68 -6.82 -26.96
N LEU A 126 -7.30 -5.54 -26.86
CA LEU A 126 -7.91 -4.56 -25.96
C LEU A 126 -8.49 -3.38 -26.73
N LEU A 127 -9.79 -3.12 -26.56
CA LEU A 127 -10.46 -1.98 -27.17
C LEU A 127 -11.30 -1.23 -26.13
N TYR A 128 -10.99 0.05 -25.92
CA TYR A 128 -11.76 0.93 -25.07
C TYR A 128 -12.39 2.02 -25.92
N LEU A 129 -13.71 2.09 -25.89
CA LEU A 129 -14.56 3.05 -26.59
C LEU A 129 -15.50 3.73 -25.61
N ASP A 130 -15.14 3.81 -24.32
CA ASP A 130 -16.02 4.41 -23.32
C ASP A 130 -16.18 5.91 -23.57
N ARG A 131 -17.44 6.38 -23.45
CA ARG A 131 -17.85 7.78 -23.66
C ARG A 131 -17.45 8.31 -25.03
N THR A 132 -17.83 7.58 -26.07
CA THR A 132 -17.69 8.01 -27.47
C THR A 132 -19.07 8.31 -28.07
N LYS A 133 -19.16 8.49 -29.39
CA LYS A 133 -20.41 8.62 -30.15
C LYS A 133 -20.73 7.35 -30.94
N VAL A 134 -20.16 6.22 -30.56
CA VAL A 134 -20.48 4.91 -31.14
C VAL A 134 -21.88 4.48 -30.69
N THR A 135 -22.67 4.01 -31.64
CA THR A 135 -24.03 3.52 -31.45
C THR A 135 -24.14 2.01 -31.72
N SER A 136 -25.34 1.46 -31.54
CA SER A 136 -25.64 0.05 -31.83
C SER A 136 -25.26 -0.36 -33.26
N ALA A 137 -25.44 0.53 -34.25
CA ALA A 137 -25.11 0.24 -35.64
C ALA A 137 -23.60 0.09 -35.87
N GLY A 138 -22.77 0.84 -35.13
CA GLY A 138 -21.31 0.76 -35.21
C GLY A 138 -20.74 -0.58 -34.75
N LEU A 139 -21.41 -1.30 -33.85
CA LEU A 139 -20.92 -2.58 -33.34
C LEU A 139 -20.86 -3.68 -34.41
N GLU A 140 -21.64 -3.56 -35.50
CA GLU A 140 -21.48 -4.45 -36.67
C GLU A 140 -20.06 -4.40 -37.22
N LYS A 141 -19.38 -3.26 -37.13
CA LYS A 141 -18.03 -3.05 -37.66
C LYS A 141 -16.94 -3.72 -36.82
N LEU A 142 -17.25 -4.14 -35.60
CA LEU A 142 -16.33 -4.93 -34.76
C LEU A 142 -16.34 -6.42 -35.15
N LYS A 143 -17.26 -6.84 -36.01
CA LYS A 143 -17.34 -8.22 -36.53
C LYS A 143 -16.07 -8.54 -37.32
N GLY A 144 -15.22 -9.38 -36.74
CA GLY A 144 -13.94 -9.78 -37.34
C GLY A 144 -12.71 -9.48 -36.47
N LEU A 145 -12.86 -8.73 -35.37
CA LEU A 145 -11.81 -8.56 -34.34
C LEU A 145 -11.70 -9.82 -33.47
N SER A 146 -11.37 -10.96 -34.07
CA SER A 146 -11.45 -12.28 -33.41
C SER A 146 -10.48 -12.48 -32.25
N ALA A 147 -9.43 -11.64 -32.17
CA ALA A 147 -8.48 -11.62 -31.06
C ALA A 147 -8.95 -10.78 -29.85
N LEU A 148 -10.10 -10.09 -29.95
CA LEU A 148 -10.55 -9.16 -28.92
C LEU A 148 -10.95 -9.89 -27.63
N ARG A 149 -10.28 -9.54 -26.53
CA ARG A 149 -10.45 -10.11 -25.19
C ARG A 149 -11.13 -9.13 -24.24
N ILE A 150 -10.94 -7.83 -24.44
CA ILE A 150 -11.44 -6.75 -23.58
C ILE A 150 -12.13 -5.71 -24.45
N LEU A 151 -13.40 -5.44 -24.15
CA LEU A 151 -14.20 -4.43 -24.83
C LEU A 151 -14.95 -3.53 -23.83
N TRP A 152 -14.59 -2.25 -23.82
CA TRP A 152 -15.20 -1.23 -22.95
C TRP A 152 -16.09 -0.32 -23.79
N LEU A 153 -17.39 -0.32 -23.50
CA LEU A 153 -18.41 0.46 -24.22
C LEU A 153 -19.21 1.36 -23.27
N GLU A 154 -18.67 1.65 -22.08
CA GLU A 154 -19.38 2.39 -21.04
C GLU A 154 -19.91 3.76 -21.53
N ASN A 155 -21.16 4.08 -21.19
CA ASN A 155 -21.86 5.34 -21.53
C ASN A 155 -21.85 5.67 -23.03
N ASN A 156 -22.23 4.70 -23.88
CA ASN A 156 -22.51 4.89 -25.30
C ASN A 156 -23.97 4.54 -25.61
N GLU A 157 -24.48 4.94 -26.78
CA GLU A 157 -25.85 4.68 -27.23
C GLU A 157 -26.03 3.25 -27.80
N ILE A 158 -25.74 2.25 -26.97
CA ILE A 158 -25.82 0.82 -27.30
C ILE A 158 -27.11 0.22 -26.73
N SER A 159 -27.81 -0.56 -27.54
CA SER A 159 -29.02 -1.33 -27.19
C SER A 159 -28.83 -2.81 -27.51
N ASN A 160 -29.82 -3.66 -27.20
CA ASN A 160 -29.74 -5.12 -27.40
C ASN A 160 -29.39 -5.51 -28.84
N THR A 161 -29.94 -4.79 -29.83
CA THR A 161 -29.67 -5.03 -31.27
C THR A 161 -28.20 -4.86 -31.62
N GLY A 162 -27.51 -3.91 -30.98
CA GLY A 162 -26.08 -3.72 -31.16
C GLY A 162 -25.25 -4.91 -30.65
N ILE A 163 -25.68 -5.54 -29.56
CA ILE A 163 -24.97 -6.66 -28.93
C ILE A 163 -25.08 -7.95 -29.77
N GLU A 164 -26.12 -8.11 -30.59
CA GLU A 164 -26.25 -9.25 -31.52
C GLU A 164 -25.02 -9.38 -32.43
N HIS A 165 -24.45 -8.24 -32.83
CA HIS A 165 -23.26 -8.20 -33.68
C HIS A 165 -21.98 -8.67 -32.99
N LEU A 166 -21.92 -8.62 -31.65
CA LEU A 166 -20.75 -9.04 -30.87
C LEU A 166 -20.69 -10.56 -30.67
N ALA A 167 -21.77 -11.30 -30.97
CA ALA A 167 -21.86 -12.74 -30.73
C ALA A 167 -20.75 -13.58 -31.41
N GLY A 168 -20.09 -13.04 -32.44
CA GLY A 168 -18.95 -13.65 -33.14
C GLY A 168 -17.60 -13.53 -32.41
N LEU A 169 -17.48 -12.68 -31.39
CA LEU A 169 -16.24 -12.41 -30.65
C LEU A 169 -15.99 -13.47 -29.57
N LYS A 170 -15.72 -14.71 -30.00
CA LYS A 170 -15.63 -15.88 -29.11
C LYS A 170 -14.46 -15.83 -28.09
N ALA A 171 -13.49 -14.95 -28.29
CA ALA A 171 -12.35 -14.74 -27.39
C ALA A 171 -12.59 -13.69 -26.30
N LEU A 172 -13.77 -13.04 -26.28
CA LEU A 172 -14.05 -11.94 -25.37
C LEU A 172 -14.14 -12.44 -23.92
N GLU A 173 -13.24 -11.94 -23.07
CA GLU A 173 -13.08 -12.29 -21.66
C GLU A 173 -13.73 -11.25 -20.74
N VAL A 174 -13.67 -9.97 -21.09
CA VAL A 174 -14.31 -8.91 -20.31
C VAL A 174 -15.06 -7.93 -21.19
N LEU A 175 -16.32 -7.67 -20.82
CA LEU A 175 -17.21 -6.75 -21.52
C LEU A 175 -17.83 -5.77 -20.52
N ASN A 176 -17.70 -4.47 -20.80
CA ASN A 176 -18.34 -3.42 -20.03
C ASN A 176 -19.37 -2.67 -20.86
N LEU A 177 -20.65 -2.80 -20.49
CA LEU A 177 -21.82 -2.17 -21.09
C LEU A 177 -22.49 -1.19 -20.12
N SER A 178 -21.78 -0.76 -19.08
CA SER A 178 -22.38 0.07 -18.04
C SER A 178 -22.85 1.43 -18.60
N GLY A 179 -24.03 1.89 -18.19
CA GLY A 179 -24.63 3.14 -18.67
C GLY A 179 -25.07 3.11 -20.13
N THR A 180 -25.33 1.92 -20.70
CA THR A 180 -25.94 1.75 -22.04
C THR A 180 -27.43 1.41 -21.92
N ASN A 181 -28.17 1.46 -23.04
CA ASN A 181 -29.62 1.23 -23.10
C ASN A 181 -29.99 -0.25 -23.31
N VAL A 182 -29.27 -1.17 -22.67
CA VAL A 182 -29.56 -2.62 -22.73
C VAL A 182 -30.52 -3.05 -21.63
N ASP A 183 -31.39 -4.01 -21.93
CA ASP A 183 -32.36 -4.60 -20.99
C ASP A 183 -32.21 -6.14 -20.90
N ASP A 184 -33.14 -6.81 -20.23
CA ASP A 184 -33.08 -8.26 -19.98
C ASP A 184 -32.92 -9.15 -21.23
N GLU A 185 -33.37 -8.71 -22.42
CA GLU A 185 -33.19 -9.52 -23.64
C GLU A 185 -31.71 -9.68 -24.01
N VAL A 186 -30.86 -8.73 -23.59
CA VAL A 186 -29.40 -8.78 -23.82
C VAL A 186 -28.76 -10.03 -23.22
N LEU A 187 -29.32 -10.57 -22.13
CA LEU A 187 -28.73 -11.69 -21.38
C LEU A 187 -28.67 -12.98 -22.22
N GLU A 188 -29.64 -13.19 -23.10
CA GLU A 188 -29.62 -14.33 -24.04
C GLU A 188 -28.54 -14.16 -25.12
N LEU A 189 -28.28 -12.93 -25.53
CA LEU A 189 -27.24 -12.61 -26.51
C LEU A 189 -25.85 -12.78 -25.90
N LEU A 190 -25.65 -12.27 -24.68
CA LEU A 190 -24.39 -12.36 -23.95
C LEU A 190 -24.01 -13.82 -23.61
N ALA A 191 -25.01 -14.69 -23.36
CA ALA A 191 -24.77 -16.12 -23.13
C ALA A 191 -24.07 -16.83 -24.32
N LYS A 192 -24.02 -16.22 -25.51
CA LYS A 192 -23.33 -16.76 -26.70
C LYS A 192 -21.82 -16.48 -26.72
N LEU A 193 -21.27 -15.80 -25.71
CA LEU A 193 -19.85 -15.43 -25.59
C LEU A 193 -19.12 -16.34 -24.58
N PRO A 194 -18.61 -17.51 -25.01
CA PRO A 194 -18.26 -18.63 -24.11
C PRO A 194 -17.07 -18.36 -23.18
N LYS A 195 -16.25 -17.34 -23.48
CA LYS A 195 -15.04 -16.96 -22.73
C LYS A 195 -15.24 -15.82 -21.75
N LEU A 196 -16.46 -15.31 -21.61
CA LEU A 196 -16.73 -14.14 -20.79
C LEU A 196 -16.52 -14.48 -19.31
N MET A 197 -15.55 -13.81 -18.69
CA MET A 197 -15.17 -13.94 -17.28
C MET A 197 -15.69 -12.77 -16.44
N GLY A 198 -15.70 -11.57 -17.01
CA GLY A 198 -16.18 -10.36 -16.35
C GLY A 198 -17.23 -9.63 -17.19
N LEU A 199 -18.37 -9.33 -16.59
CA LEU A 199 -19.46 -8.62 -17.23
C LEU A 199 -19.89 -7.44 -16.37
N TYR A 200 -19.90 -6.23 -16.94
CA TYR A 200 -20.36 -5.02 -16.26
C TYR A 200 -21.60 -4.48 -16.96
N LEU A 201 -22.70 -4.37 -16.23
CA LEU A 201 -24.03 -3.93 -16.65
C LEU A 201 -24.54 -2.81 -15.74
N ASP A 202 -23.64 -2.05 -15.12
CA ASP A 202 -24.03 -1.04 -14.12
C ASP A 202 -24.89 0.04 -14.78
N ARG A 203 -25.93 0.51 -14.09
CA ARG A 203 -26.83 1.57 -14.57
C ARG A 203 -27.46 1.29 -15.94
N THR A 204 -27.78 0.02 -16.21
CA THR A 204 -28.58 -0.43 -17.36
C THR A 204 -30.02 -0.76 -16.94
N GLN A 205 -30.85 -1.23 -17.87
CA GLN A 205 -32.29 -1.46 -17.69
C GLN A 205 -32.58 -2.94 -17.35
N VAL A 206 -31.55 -3.72 -17.09
CA VAL A 206 -31.63 -5.13 -16.69
C VAL A 206 -32.33 -5.27 -15.33
N THR A 207 -33.49 -5.91 -15.31
CA THR A 207 -34.30 -6.15 -14.09
C THR A 207 -33.96 -7.48 -13.43
N GLY A 208 -33.19 -8.33 -14.12
CA GLY A 208 -32.78 -9.64 -13.66
C GLY A 208 -33.61 -10.78 -14.24
N ARG A 209 -34.61 -10.49 -15.09
CA ARG A 209 -35.39 -11.52 -15.79
C ARG A 209 -34.49 -12.21 -16.82
N GLY A 210 -34.38 -13.54 -16.75
CA GLY A 210 -33.53 -14.29 -17.69
C GLY A 210 -32.05 -14.33 -17.30
N LEU A 211 -31.66 -13.88 -16.09
CA LEU A 211 -30.29 -14.03 -15.58
C LEU A 211 -29.85 -15.50 -15.57
N GLU A 212 -30.76 -16.45 -15.37
CA GLU A 212 -30.45 -17.88 -15.44
C GLU A 212 -29.87 -18.32 -16.79
N LYS A 213 -30.09 -17.57 -17.88
CA LYS A 213 -29.51 -17.86 -19.20
C LYS A 213 -28.00 -17.67 -19.21
N LEU A 214 -27.47 -16.73 -18.43
CA LEU A 214 -26.03 -16.52 -18.31
C LEU A 214 -25.30 -17.66 -17.57
N ALA A 215 -26.01 -18.56 -16.89
CA ALA A 215 -25.40 -19.75 -16.29
C ALA A 215 -24.74 -20.69 -17.32
N ALA A 216 -25.10 -20.56 -18.61
CA ALA A 216 -24.40 -21.24 -19.71
C ALA A 216 -22.93 -20.80 -19.85
N LEU A 217 -22.57 -19.62 -19.33
CA LEU A 217 -21.21 -19.08 -19.35
C LEU A 217 -20.37 -19.71 -18.23
N LYS A 218 -19.68 -20.80 -18.58
CA LYS A 218 -18.91 -21.61 -17.62
C LYS A 218 -17.68 -20.92 -17.04
N GLU A 219 -17.23 -19.82 -17.63
CA GLU A 219 -16.06 -19.06 -17.19
C GLU A 219 -16.42 -17.73 -16.51
N LEU A 220 -17.73 -17.41 -16.38
CA LEU A 220 -18.17 -16.13 -15.83
C LEU A 220 -17.97 -16.08 -14.32
N GLU A 221 -16.98 -15.30 -13.89
CA GLU A 221 -16.58 -15.17 -12.49
C GLU A 221 -17.13 -13.91 -11.82
N PHE A 222 -17.40 -12.85 -12.59
CA PHE A 222 -17.82 -11.56 -12.07
C PHE A 222 -18.93 -10.93 -12.90
N VAL A 223 -19.99 -10.49 -12.21
CA VAL A 223 -21.09 -9.73 -12.82
C VAL A 223 -21.34 -8.47 -12.00
N SER A 224 -21.35 -7.31 -12.64
CA SER A 224 -21.72 -6.04 -12.00
C SER A 224 -23.08 -5.58 -12.51
N LEU A 225 -24.02 -5.35 -11.59
CA LEU A 225 -25.38 -4.88 -11.80
C LEU A 225 -25.65 -3.66 -10.92
N ALA A 226 -24.61 -2.88 -10.64
CA ALA A 226 -24.74 -1.75 -9.74
C ALA A 226 -25.66 -0.68 -10.34
N GLY A 227 -26.64 -0.19 -9.58
CA GLY A 227 -27.58 0.82 -10.05
C GLY A 227 -28.57 0.33 -11.12
N THR A 228 -28.77 -0.98 -11.29
CA THR A 228 -29.84 -1.52 -12.15
C THR A 228 -31.15 -1.71 -11.37
N PRO A 229 -32.31 -1.83 -12.05
CA PRO A 229 -33.60 -2.08 -11.41
C PRO A 229 -33.81 -3.55 -10.97
N ILE A 230 -32.75 -4.29 -10.61
CA ILE A 230 -32.86 -5.68 -10.18
C ILE A 230 -33.61 -5.82 -8.86
N ASP A 231 -34.58 -6.75 -8.81
CA ASP A 231 -35.36 -7.04 -7.60
C ASP A 231 -34.95 -8.38 -6.93
N LYS A 232 -35.39 -8.57 -5.68
CA LYS A 232 -35.01 -9.73 -4.87
C LYS A 232 -35.50 -11.08 -5.42
N LYS A 233 -36.50 -11.10 -6.29
CA LYS A 233 -37.09 -12.35 -6.82
C LYS A 233 -36.12 -13.07 -7.76
N HIS A 234 -35.20 -12.33 -8.38
CA HIS A 234 -34.26 -12.87 -9.36
C HIS A 234 -32.93 -13.32 -8.74
N LEU A 235 -32.67 -13.00 -7.46
CA LEU A 235 -31.39 -13.28 -6.81
C LEU A 235 -31.05 -14.77 -6.67
N GLN A 236 -32.06 -15.63 -6.49
CA GLN A 236 -31.84 -17.08 -6.39
C GLN A 236 -31.26 -17.69 -7.67
N GLN A 237 -31.38 -16.99 -8.80
CA GLN A 237 -30.87 -17.46 -10.07
C GLN A 237 -29.33 -17.49 -10.12
N PHE A 238 -28.65 -16.63 -9.34
CA PHE A 238 -27.18 -16.62 -9.28
C PHE A 238 -26.57 -17.93 -8.76
N LYS A 239 -27.33 -18.73 -8.01
CA LYS A 239 -26.91 -20.07 -7.56
C LYS A 239 -26.71 -21.06 -8.71
N LYS A 240 -27.29 -20.81 -9.87
CA LYS A 240 -27.18 -21.69 -11.04
C LYS A 240 -25.87 -21.51 -11.80
N PHE A 241 -25.08 -20.49 -11.46
CA PHE A 241 -23.85 -20.17 -12.19
C PHE A 241 -22.69 -21.01 -11.67
N PRO A 242 -21.98 -21.76 -12.53
CA PRO A 242 -20.98 -22.74 -12.09
C PRO A 242 -19.66 -22.13 -11.62
N ALA A 243 -19.29 -20.94 -12.11
CA ALA A 243 -18.00 -20.30 -11.84
C ALA A 243 -18.12 -18.88 -11.26
N LEU A 244 -19.34 -18.41 -10.98
CA LEU A 244 -19.58 -17.05 -10.50
C LEU A 244 -19.08 -16.91 -9.07
N LYS A 245 -18.19 -15.94 -8.86
CA LYS A 245 -17.57 -15.67 -7.56
C LYS A 245 -18.06 -14.36 -6.96
N GLN A 246 -18.42 -13.39 -7.79
CA GLN A 246 -18.72 -12.04 -7.33
C GLN A 246 -19.86 -11.41 -8.13
N VAL A 247 -20.80 -10.80 -7.40
CA VAL A 247 -21.91 -10.03 -7.95
C VAL A 247 -21.95 -8.66 -7.29
N ASN A 248 -21.92 -7.60 -8.09
CA ASN A 248 -22.04 -6.22 -7.60
C ASN A 248 -23.49 -5.79 -7.70
N LEU A 249 -24.07 -5.38 -6.59
CA LEU A 249 -25.44 -4.88 -6.47
C LEU A 249 -25.44 -3.49 -5.81
N TYR A 250 -24.29 -2.81 -5.78
CA TYR A 250 -24.16 -1.47 -5.24
C TYR A 250 -25.19 -0.51 -5.86
N SER A 251 -25.81 0.34 -5.04
CA SER A 251 -26.78 1.33 -5.52
C SER A 251 -28.03 0.75 -6.19
N THR A 252 -28.35 -0.53 -5.97
CA THR A 252 -29.67 -1.11 -6.29
C THR A 252 -30.66 -0.87 -5.12
N SER A 253 -31.92 -1.28 -5.28
CA SER A 253 -32.92 -1.20 -4.20
C SER A 253 -32.78 -2.32 -3.15
N LEU A 254 -31.82 -3.23 -3.31
CA LEU A 254 -31.62 -4.40 -2.46
C LEU A 254 -30.84 -4.04 -1.20
N VAL A 255 -31.23 -4.65 -0.08
CA VAL A 255 -30.54 -4.51 1.21
C VAL A 255 -29.87 -5.82 1.63
N GLN A 256 -29.02 -5.77 2.66
CA GLN A 256 -28.28 -6.94 3.12
C GLN A 256 -29.19 -8.13 3.50
N ASP A 257 -30.37 -7.85 4.05
CA ASP A 257 -31.37 -8.87 4.41
C ASP A 257 -31.96 -9.59 3.18
N ASP A 258 -32.07 -8.92 2.03
CA ASP A 258 -32.55 -9.56 0.79
C ASP A 258 -31.55 -10.60 0.25
N LEU A 259 -30.30 -10.53 0.71
CA LEU A 259 -29.22 -11.47 0.36
C LEU A 259 -29.15 -12.68 1.30
N ALA A 260 -29.91 -12.65 2.40
CA ALA A 260 -29.94 -13.73 3.39
C ALA A 260 -30.47 -15.04 2.74
N GLY A 261 -29.75 -16.14 2.94
CA GLY A 261 -30.11 -17.44 2.36
C GLY A 261 -29.70 -17.64 0.89
N LEU A 262 -28.99 -16.68 0.28
CA LEU A 262 -28.34 -16.88 -1.01
C LEU A 262 -26.97 -17.57 -0.92
N SER A 263 -26.34 -17.57 0.26
CA SER A 263 -25.13 -18.38 0.47
C SER A 263 -25.54 -19.85 0.61
N SER A 264 -25.20 -20.65 -0.41
CA SER A 264 -25.33 -22.11 -0.35
C SER A 264 -23.99 -22.71 0.06
N ASP A 265 -24.03 -23.83 0.77
CA ASP A 265 -22.91 -24.50 1.44
C ASP A 265 -21.72 -24.95 0.56
N ASN A 266 -21.68 -24.65 -0.74
CA ASN A 266 -20.63 -25.13 -1.66
C ASN A 266 -20.15 -24.15 -2.75
N ASN A 267 -20.53 -22.86 -2.74
CA ASN A 267 -19.99 -21.87 -3.69
C ASN A 267 -19.56 -20.57 -2.97
N GLU A 268 -18.32 -20.15 -3.19
CA GLU A 268 -17.71 -18.89 -2.68
C GLU A 268 -18.32 -17.61 -3.32
N LEU A 269 -19.60 -17.63 -3.68
CA LEU A 269 -20.30 -16.53 -4.35
C LEU A 269 -20.55 -15.37 -3.37
N ARG A 270 -20.02 -14.20 -3.68
CA ARG A 270 -20.10 -12.98 -2.85
C ARG A 270 -20.93 -11.90 -3.52
N PHE A 271 -21.66 -11.15 -2.71
CA PHE A 271 -22.44 -9.99 -3.14
C PHE A 271 -21.88 -8.72 -2.50
N ALA A 272 -21.78 -7.64 -3.27
CA ALA A 272 -21.40 -6.32 -2.74
C ALA A 272 -22.57 -5.33 -2.89
N LEU A 273 -22.96 -4.71 -1.77
CA LEU A 273 -23.90 -3.57 -1.74
C LEU A 273 -23.18 -2.23 -1.51
N SER A 274 -21.85 -2.24 -1.55
CA SER A 274 -20.96 -1.08 -1.36
C SER A 274 -20.15 -0.78 -2.62
N ARG A 275 -19.69 0.47 -2.77
CA ARG A 275 -18.90 0.94 -3.92
C ARG A 275 -17.55 0.20 -4.10
N VAL A 276 -17.14 -0.58 -3.10
CA VAL A 276 -15.87 -1.30 -3.01
C VAL A 276 -16.18 -2.77 -2.70
N PHE A 277 -15.67 -3.68 -3.54
CA PHE A 277 -15.45 -5.07 -3.12
C PHE A 277 -14.18 -5.11 -2.26
N GLY A 278 -14.15 -5.94 -1.21
CA GLY A 278 -12.91 -6.21 -0.46
C GLY A 278 -11.77 -6.75 -1.34
N ASP A 279 -10.64 -7.11 -0.71
CA ASP A 279 -9.29 -7.41 -1.28
C ASP A 279 -9.14 -8.37 -2.49
N ASP A 280 -10.21 -8.83 -3.13
CA ASP A 280 -10.18 -9.75 -4.28
C ASP A 280 -10.22 -9.00 -5.62
N GLN A 281 -9.31 -9.36 -6.52
CA GLN A 281 -9.21 -8.74 -7.85
C GLN A 281 -10.33 -9.23 -8.79
N THR A 282 -11.07 -8.32 -9.42
CA THR A 282 -12.00 -8.66 -10.52
C THR A 282 -11.25 -9.30 -11.70
N PRO A 283 -11.89 -10.05 -12.61
CA PRO A 283 -11.24 -10.58 -13.82
C PRO A 283 -10.51 -9.50 -14.62
N PHE A 284 -11.08 -8.29 -14.69
CA PHE A 284 -10.42 -7.13 -15.29
C PHE A 284 -9.14 -6.73 -14.55
N GLN A 285 -9.18 -6.63 -13.22
CA GLN A 285 -8.00 -6.31 -12.41
C GLN A 285 -6.93 -7.39 -12.49
N ARG A 286 -7.31 -8.68 -12.54
CA ARG A 286 -6.37 -9.79 -12.78
C ARG A 286 -5.71 -9.69 -14.15
N PHE A 287 -6.50 -9.46 -15.19
CA PHE A 287 -5.97 -9.24 -16.54
C PHE A 287 -4.98 -8.07 -16.59
N MET A 288 -5.35 -6.92 -16.02
CA MET A 288 -4.52 -5.71 -16.02
C MET A 288 -3.28 -5.86 -15.12
N SER A 289 -3.35 -6.60 -14.01
CA SER A 289 -2.23 -6.88 -13.12
C SER A 289 -1.12 -7.74 -13.77
N GLY A 290 -1.45 -8.51 -14.81
CA GLY A 290 -0.51 -9.29 -15.61
C GLY A 290 0.44 -8.46 -16.49
N LYS A 291 0.21 -7.14 -16.66
CA LYS A 291 1.07 -6.20 -17.40
C LYS A 291 1.34 -4.94 -16.53
N LYS A 292 2.36 -5.00 -15.65
CA LYS A 292 2.83 -3.93 -14.71
C LYS A 292 3.02 -2.52 -15.32
N LEU A 293 2.70 -1.43 -14.58
CA LEU A 293 3.40 -0.11 -14.60
C LEU A 293 3.06 0.81 -13.37
N ARG A 294 4.12 1.20 -12.62
CA ARG A 294 4.47 2.50 -11.94
C ARG A 294 3.86 2.94 -10.59
N GLY A 295 4.74 3.42 -9.70
CA GLY A 295 4.48 4.02 -8.38
C GLY A 295 4.35 5.56 -8.40
N ALA A 296 4.31 6.21 -7.22
CA ALA A 296 4.27 7.67 -7.11
C ALA A 296 3.73 8.48 -5.86
N PRO A 297 4.46 8.88 -4.80
CA PRO A 297 4.14 9.95 -3.76
C PRO A 297 5.14 11.18 -3.31
N ARG A 298 4.76 12.48 -2.87
CA ARG A 298 5.41 13.60 -1.93
C ARG A 298 5.34 13.82 -0.32
N SER A 299 6.45 14.32 0.32
CA SER A 299 6.81 15.39 1.37
C SER A 299 6.34 15.53 2.93
N PRO A 300 6.78 16.52 3.83
CA PRO A 300 6.71 16.65 5.36
C PRO A 300 6.35 18.01 6.16
N THR A 301 5.48 17.99 7.19
CA THR A 301 5.10 18.93 8.31
C THR A 301 5.98 20.15 8.72
N LEU A 302 5.29 21.26 9.07
CA LEU A 302 5.78 22.48 9.75
C LEU A 302 5.59 22.31 11.30
N GLN A 303 6.64 22.44 12.12
CA GLN A 303 6.53 22.33 13.59
C GLN A 303 6.08 23.63 14.27
N ILE A 304 5.34 23.47 15.38
CA ILE A 304 4.94 24.50 16.34
C ILE A 304 6.12 24.79 17.28
N GLY A 305 6.68 25.99 17.24
CA GLY A 305 7.73 26.44 18.17
C GLY A 305 8.08 27.92 17.96
N LYS A 306 8.29 28.66 19.07
CA LYS A 306 8.61 30.10 19.11
C LYS A 306 9.71 30.44 18.09
N ALA A 307 9.40 31.32 17.14
CA ALA A 307 10.44 31.97 16.35
C ALA A 307 11.06 33.09 17.18
N ASP A 308 12.35 32.95 17.50
CA ASP A 308 13.18 34.09 17.88
C ASP A 308 13.09 35.13 16.74
N GLY A 309 12.55 36.31 17.07
CA GLY A 309 12.59 37.48 16.18
C GLY A 309 11.26 37.94 15.55
N VAL A 310 10.11 37.32 15.85
CA VAL A 310 8.80 37.89 15.49
C VAL A 310 8.12 38.40 16.77
N ASP A 311 7.91 39.72 16.85
CA ASP A 311 7.35 40.39 18.02
C ASP A 311 5.95 39.84 18.34
N ALA A 312 5.83 39.13 19.47
CA ALA A 312 4.54 38.64 19.98
C ALA A 312 3.56 39.78 20.30
N GLY A 313 4.03 41.04 20.31
CA GLY A 313 3.24 42.26 20.48
C GLY A 313 2.58 42.81 19.21
N ALA A 314 2.80 42.24 18.03
CA ALA A 314 2.14 42.71 16.80
C ALA A 314 0.60 42.52 16.89
N LYS A 315 -0.14 43.61 16.63
CA LYS A 315 -1.61 43.66 16.68
C LYS A 315 -2.20 42.66 15.69
N ILE A 316 -3.12 41.81 16.16
CA ILE A 316 -3.88 40.91 15.30
C ILE A 316 -4.90 41.76 14.54
N GLU A 317 -4.79 41.77 13.22
CA GLU A 317 -5.75 42.43 12.34
C GLU A 317 -6.96 41.52 12.14
N ASP A 318 -8.16 42.08 12.22
CA ASP A 318 -9.37 41.38 11.77
C ASP A 318 -9.36 41.35 10.25
N VAL A 319 -9.39 40.16 9.66
CA VAL A 319 -9.36 39.98 8.20
C VAL A 319 -10.50 40.75 7.52
N GLN A 320 -11.61 41.01 8.21
CA GLN A 320 -12.70 41.83 7.67
C GLN A 320 -12.23 43.23 7.24
N VAL A 321 -11.26 43.82 7.95
CA VAL A 321 -10.69 45.13 7.59
C VAL A 321 -9.98 45.07 6.23
N ALA A 322 -9.25 43.98 5.97
CA ALA A 322 -8.59 43.76 4.68
C ALA A 322 -9.60 43.46 3.57
N LEU A 323 -10.62 42.64 3.86
CA LEU A 323 -11.71 42.29 2.94
C LEU A 323 -12.53 43.52 2.51
N ASP A 324 -12.73 44.49 3.40
CA ASP A 324 -13.53 45.69 3.13
C ASP A 324 -12.75 46.76 2.33
N LYS A 325 -11.41 46.74 2.38
CA LYS A 325 -10.54 47.73 1.75
C LYS A 325 -9.91 47.24 0.45
N ALA A 326 -9.06 46.23 0.55
CA ALA A 326 -8.24 45.73 -0.55
C ALA A 326 -7.88 44.25 -0.31
N PRO A 327 -8.81 43.32 -0.61
CA PRO A 327 -8.53 41.90 -0.48
C PRO A 327 -7.35 41.46 -1.35
N ASP A 328 -6.50 40.60 -0.81
CA ASP A 328 -5.39 39.97 -1.52
C ASP A 328 -5.85 38.67 -2.17
N PHE A 329 -5.34 38.38 -3.37
CA PHE A 329 -5.75 37.20 -4.11
C PHE A 329 -5.35 35.89 -3.40
N GLN A 330 -4.10 35.78 -2.96
CA GLN A 330 -3.57 34.60 -2.28
C GLN A 330 -4.13 34.47 -0.87
N ARG A 331 -4.09 35.55 -0.07
CA ARG A 331 -4.46 35.50 1.35
C ARG A 331 -5.98 35.47 1.55
N HIS A 332 -6.77 36.11 0.68
CA HIS A 332 -8.20 36.31 0.94
C HIS A 332 -9.11 35.61 -0.07
N ILE A 333 -8.89 35.83 -1.37
CA ILE A 333 -9.82 35.37 -2.40
C ILE A 333 -9.73 33.86 -2.62
N VAL A 334 -8.54 33.30 -2.77
CA VAL A 334 -8.37 31.86 -2.97
C VAL A 334 -8.85 31.03 -1.76
N PRO A 335 -8.54 31.41 -0.50
CA PRO A 335 -9.11 30.78 0.69
C PRO A 335 -10.63 30.93 0.79
N LEU A 336 -11.20 32.09 0.40
CA LEU A 336 -12.65 32.28 0.33
C LEU A 336 -13.29 31.29 -0.65
N LEU A 337 -12.74 31.15 -1.87
CA LEU A 337 -13.21 30.17 -2.86
C LEU A 337 -13.09 28.72 -2.34
N GLY A 338 -12.06 28.45 -1.55
CA GLY A 338 -11.90 27.18 -0.84
C GLY A 338 -12.98 26.93 0.20
N THR A 339 -13.26 27.93 1.03
CA THR A 339 -14.27 27.86 2.09
C THR A 339 -15.68 27.79 1.51
N LEU A 340 -15.91 28.30 0.30
CA LEU A 340 -17.16 28.19 -0.46
C LEU A 340 -17.31 26.84 -1.18
N GLY A 341 -16.23 26.04 -1.26
CA GLY A 341 -16.21 24.78 -2.02
C GLY A 341 -16.05 24.97 -3.54
N CYS A 342 -15.89 26.20 -4.02
CA CYS A 342 -15.79 26.50 -5.46
C CYS A 342 -14.59 25.81 -6.13
N ASN A 343 -13.43 25.77 -5.45
CA ASN A 343 -12.23 25.05 -5.90
C ASN A 343 -12.12 23.63 -5.31
N GLY A 344 -13.24 23.08 -4.83
CA GLY A 344 -13.34 21.70 -4.35
C GLY A 344 -13.53 20.68 -5.49
N ARG A 345 -13.38 19.39 -5.16
CA ARG A 345 -13.47 18.28 -6.13
C ARG A 345 -14.80 18.19 -6.87
N ALA A 346 -15.89 18.62 -6.25
CA ALA A 346 -17.24 18.59 -6.82
C ALA A 346 -17.52 19.75 -7.79
N CYS A 347 -16.67 20.79 -7.82
CA CYS A 347 -16.88 22.00 -8.60
C CYS A 347 -15.67 22.29 -9.51
N HIS A 348 -15.18 23.53 -9.54
CA HIS A 348 -14.13 23.96 -10.46
C HIS A 348 -12.76 23.40 -10.10
N GLY A 349 -12.57 22.86 -8.89
CA GLY A 349 -11.36 22.13 -8.49
C GLY A 349 -11.31 20.67 -8.95
N SER A 350 -12.30 20.20 -9.72
CA SER A 350 -12.27 18.87 -10.33
C SER A 350 -11.14 18.79 -11.37
N PHE A 351 -10.71 17.58 -11.72
CA PHE A 351 -9.65 17.40 -12.72
C PHE A 351 -9.98 18.01 -14.10
N GLN A 352 -11.27 18.14 -14.44
CA GLN A 352 -11.74 18.72 -15.70
C GLN A 352 -12.27 20.16 -15.55
N GLY A 353 -12.27 20.73 -14.33
CA GLY A 353 -13.07 21.92 -14.02
C GLY A 353 -14.58 21.66 -14.12
N GLN A 354 -15.38 22.72 -14.20
CA GLN A 354 -16.82 22.67 -14.45
C GLN A 354 -17.23 23.83 -15.33
N GLY A 355 -18.09 23.58 -16.34
CA GLY A 355 -18.64 24.63 -17.21
C GLY A 355 -17.60 25.46 -17.96
N GLY A 356 -16.48 24.84 -18.37
CA GLY A 356 -15.37 25.54 -19.04
C GLY A 356 -14.59 26.48 -18.11
N PHE A 357 -14.63 26.24 -16.80
CA PHE A 357 -13.88 26.99 -15.80
C PHE A 357 -13.20 26.03 -14.82
N SER A 358 -11.87 26.11 -14.74
CA SER A 358 -11.03 25.21 -13.93
C SER A 358 -10.17 25.97 -12.93
N LEU A 359 -10.33 25.66 -11.65
CA LEU A 359 -9.47 26.13 -10.58
C LEU A 359 -8.56 24.99 -10.10
N SER A 360 -7.40 25.36 -9.58
CA SER A 360 -6.50 24.46 -8.90
C SER A 360 -7.19 23.84 -7.70
N MET A 361 -7.10 22.51 -7.58
CA MET A 361 -7.78 21.77 -6.52
C MET A 361 -7.31 22.28 -5.15
N PHE A 362 -8.26 22.80 -4.37
CA PHE A 362 -8.08 23.43 -3.06
C PHE A 362 -7.33 24.78 -3.02
N GLY A 363 -6.94 25.34 -4.17
CA GLY A 363 -6.42 26.71 -4.32
C GLY A 363 -4.94 26.90 -3.97
N TYR A 364 -4.04 26.43 -4.83
CA TYR A 364 -2.58 26.47 -4.60
C TYR A 364 -1.73 26.78 -5.82
N ASP A 365 -2.33 26.87 -7.00
CA ASP A 365 -1.68 27.37 -8.20
C ASP A 365 -2.25 28.76 -8.50
N PHE A 366 -1.80 29.75 -7.72
CA PHE A 366 -2.36 31.11 -7.75
C PHE A 366 -2.22 31.75 -9.13
N GLU A 367 -1.15 31.45 -9.85
CA GLU A 367 -0.95 31.97 -11.22
C GLU A 367 -1.96 31.35 -12.18
N ALA A 368 -2.13 30.03 -12.16
CA ALA A 368 -3.12 29.36 -13.00
C ALA A 368 -4.56 29.80 -12.65
N ASP A 369 -4.88 29.88 -11.36
CA ASP A 369 -6.21 30.29 -10.87
C ASP A 369 -6.56 31.71 -11.33
N LEU A 370 -5.61 32.64 -11.20
CA LEU A 370 -5.81 34.01 -11.64
C LEU A 370 -5.98 34.09 -13.15
N LYS A 371 -5.13 33.38 -13.90
CA LYS A 371 -5.18 33.36 -15.36
C LYS A 371 -6.53 32.85 -15.86
N GLU A 372 -7.04 31.75 -15.30
CA GLU A 372 -8.33 31.18 -15.69
C GLU A 372 -9.48 32.17 -15.46
N MET A 373 -9.43 32.97 -14.39
CA MET A 373 -10.45 33.98 -14.12
C MET A 373 -10.42 35.18 -15.09
N MET A 374 -9.26 35.44 -15.71
CA MET A 374 -8.99 36.61 -16.54
C MET A 374 -8.89 36.34 -18.05
N GLU A 375 -9.09 35.09 -18.51
CA GLU A 375 -8.86 34.72 -19.91
C GLU A 375 -9.83 35.44 -20.88
N ASP A 376 -9.27 36.10 -21.91
CA ASP A 376 -10.02 36.97 -22.85
C ASP A 376 -10.98 36.17 -23.74
N GLY A 377 -12.25 36.61 -23.82
CA GLY A 377 -13.32 35.99 -24.62
C GLY A 377 -14.40 35.27 -23.80
N GLU A 378 -14.03 34.73 -22.63
CA GLU A 378 -14.95 34.14 -21.63
C GLU A 378 -14.65 34.64 -20.19
N SER A 379 -14.00 35.81 -20.07
CA SER A 379 -13.54 36.36 -18.78
C SER A 379 -14.63 36.32 -17.71
N ARG A 380 -14.34 35.61 -16.62
CA ARG A 380 -15.23 35.51 -15.45
C ARG A 380 -15.23 36.79 -14.62
N ILE A 381 -14.27 37.67 -14.88
CA ILE A 381 -14.07 38.96 -14.23
C ILE A 381 -14.38 40.09 -15.20
N ASN A 382 -15.21 41.04 -14.77
CA ASN A 382 -15.46 42.27 -15.47
C ASN A 382 -14.86 43.45 -14.69
N LEU A 383 -13.70 43.94 -15.15
CA LEU A 383 -12.99 45.05 -14.49
C LEU A 383 -13.72 46.40 -14.62
N LYS A 384 -14.58 46.57 -15.63
CA LYS A 384 -15.32 47.83 -15.83
C LYS A 384 -16.57 47.90 -14.94
N ASP A 385 -17.20 46.76 -14.72
CA ASP A 385 -18.42 46.63 -13.93
C ASP A 385 -18.31 45.36 -13.05
N PRO A 386 -17.67 45.47 -11.87
CA PRO A 386 -17.38 44.34 -10.99
C PRO A 386 -18.60 43.46 -10.69
N GLN A 387 -19.77 44.05 -10.51
CA GLN A 387 -21.01 43.32 -10.20
C GLN A 387 -21.50 42.45 -11.36
N LYS A 388 -21.09 42.74 -12.60
CA LYS A 388 -21.36 41.89 -13.77
C LYS A 388 -20.43 40.68 -13.88
N SER A 389 -19.45 40.54 -12.99
CA SER A 389 -18.50 39.41 -13.01
C SER A 389 -19.21 38.09 -12.71
N LEU A 390 -19.01 37.09 -13.56
CA LEU A 390 -19.60 35.75 -13.38
C LEU A 390 -19.13 35.09 -12.09
N ILE A 391 -17.91 35.40 -11.61
CA ILE A 391 -17.39 34.91 -10.32
C ILE A 391 -18.20 35.41 -9.10
N ILE A 392 -19.05 36.43 -9.28
CA ILE A 392 -19.99 36.93 -8.27
C ILE A 392 -21.40 36.40 -8.54
N ARG A 393 -21.91 36.62 -9.76
CA ARG A 393 -23.33 36.39 -10.09
C ARG A 393 -23.75 34.93 -9.98
N LYS A 394 -22.87 34.02 -10.41
CA LYS A 394 -23.13 32.58 -10.40
C LYS A 394 -23.23 32.01 -8.98
N PRO A 395 -22.19 32.11 -8.13
CA PRO A 395 -22.24 31.58 -6.78
C PRO A 395 -23.23 32.31 -5.84
N SER A 396 -23.68 33.53 -6.17
CA SER A 396 -24.75 34.22 -5.43
C SER A 396 -26.17 33.84 -5.86
N GLY A 397 -26.33 33.04 -6.93
CA GLY A 397 -27.64 32.67 -7.46
C GLY A 397 -28.30 33.75 -8.34
N GLN A 398 -27.62 34.87 -8.63
CA GLN A 398 -28.10 35.90 -9.57
C GLN A 398 -28.07 35.43 -11.04
N GLU A 399 -27.34 34.36 -11.34
CA GLU A 399 -27.29 33.71 -12.65
C GLU A 399 -27.14 32.19 -12.46
N ASP A 400 -27.80 31.41 -13.31
CA ASP A 400 -27.71 29.95 -13.22
C ASP A 400 -26.27 29.47 -13.48
N HIS A 401 -25.82 28.54 -12.64
CA HIS A 401 -24.46 28.02 -12.69
C HIS A 401 -24.36 26.50 -12.51
N GLY A 402 -25.49 25.80 -12.44
CA GLY A 402 -25.53 24.35 -12.27
C GLY A 402 -25.04 23.84 -10.90
N GLY A 403 -24.73 24.73 -9.96
CA GLY A 403 -24.39 24.41 -8.57
C GLY A 403 -25.31 25.11 -7.57
N ASP A 404 -25.25 24.71 -6.31
CA ASP A 404 -26.01 25.37 -5.23
C ASP A 404 -25.49 26.79 -4.97
N GLN A 405 -26.38 27.68 -4.50
CA GLN A 405 -25.99 29.00 -4.02
C GLN A 405 -24.92 28.87 -2.92
N ARG A 406 -23.81 29.60 -3.05
CA ARG A 406 -22.63 29.50 -2.18
C ARG A 406 -22.54 30.64 -1.16
N PHE A 407 -23.08 31.81 -1.48
CA PHE A 407 -23.17 32.96 -0.58
C PHE A 407 -24.37 33.85 -0.91
N GLU A 408 -24.76 34.70 0.04
CA GLU A 408 -25.88 35.63 -0.13
C GLU A 408 -25.50 36.89 -0.91
N GLU A 409 -26.47 37.43 -1.64
CA GLU A 409 -26.32 38.73 -2.29
C GLU A 409 -26.08 39.83 -1.23
N ASN A 410 -25.15 40.76 -1.48
CA ASN A 410 -24.70 41.79 -0.53
C ASN A 410 -24.05 41.28 0.77
N GLY A 411 -23.81 39.98 0.89
CA GLY A 411 -23.00 39.36 1.94
C GLY A 411 -21.55 39.86 1.94
N TRP A 412 -20.79 39.50 2.97
CA TRP A 412 -19.40 39.92 3.08
C TRP A 412 -18.51 39.23 2.02
N GLU A 413 -18.84 37.99 1.64
CA GLU A 413 -18.16 37.23 0.59
C GLU A 413 -18.31 37.92 -0.77
N HIS A 414 -19.54 38.37 -1.07
CA HIS A 414 -19.85 39.14 -2.27
C HIS A 414 -19.00 40.41 -2.29
N LYS A 415 -19.05 41.21 -1.22
CA LYS A 415 -18.31 42.47 -1.11
C LYS A 415 -16.81 42.28 -1.23
N ALA A 416 -16.25 41.22 -0.67
CA ALA A 416 -14.83 40.90 -0.79
C ALA A 416 -14.44 40.65 -2.26
N LEU A 417 -15.21 39.83 -2.99
CA LEU A 417 -14.95 39.60 -4.42
C LEU A 417 -15.10 40.89 -5.24
N GLU A 418 -16.15 41.67 -4.99
CA GLU A 418 -16.40 42.94 -5.67
C GLU A 418 -15.25 43.93 -5.45
N LYS A 419 -14.77 44.07 -4.21
CA LYS A 419 -13.64 44.96 -3.87
C LYS A 419 -12.34 44.53 -4.52
N TRP A 420 -12.04 43.23 -4.53
CA TRP A 420 -10.84 42.73 -5.20
C TRP A 420 -10.89 43.01 -6.72
N ILE A 421 -12.04 42.81 -7.35
CA ILE A 421 -12.24 43.09 -8.79
C ILE A 421 -12.16 44.59 -9.08
N ALA A 422 -12.80 45.43 -8.26
CA ALA A 422 -12.74 46.89 -8.38
C ALA A 422 -11.31 47.43 -8.25
N ASN A 423 -10.45 46.73 -7.48
CA ASN A 423 -9.02 47.03 -7.34
C ASN A 423 -8.15 46.42 -8.47
N GLY A 424 -8.77 45.93 -9.54
CA GLY A 424 -8.10 45.46 -10.74
C GLY A 424 -7.87 43.95 -10.80
N ALA A 425 -8.44 43.16 -9.88
CA ALA A 425 -8.31 41.71 -9.81
C ALA A 425 -6.87 41.19 -9.97
N LYS A 426 -5.92 41.77 -9.23
CA LYS A 426 -4.49 41.45 -9.38
C LYS A 426 -4.06 40.39 -8.38
N GLY A 427 -3.15 39.51 -8.83
CA GLY A 427 -2.29 38.72 -7.93
C GLY A 427 -0.98 39.44 -7.64
N LYS A 428 -0.12 38.81 -6.83
CA LYS A 428 1.24 39.29 -6.55
C LYS A 428 2.27 38.52 -7.39
N PRO A 429 3.35 39.18 -7.86
CA PRO A 429 4.45 38.50 -8.54
C PRO A 429 5.24 37.57 -7.62
N GLU A 430 5.37 37.96 -6.34
CA GLU A 430 6.02 37.17 -5.30
C GLU A 430 4.97 36.72 -4.28
N LEU A 431 4.93 35.42 -4.01
CA LEU A 431 3.92 34.83 -3.13
C LEU A 431 4.26 35.09 -1.67
N ASP A 432 3.24 35.40 -0.88
CA ASP A 432 3.37 35.52 0.56
C ASP A 432 3.66 34.16 1.17
N LYS A 433 4.60 34.10 2.12
CA LYS A 433 4.93 32.88 2.83
C LYS A 433 4.26 32.87 4.19
N LEU A 434 3.35 31.91 4.41
CA LEU A 434 2.81 31.61 5.73
C LEU A 434 3.95 31.08 6.63
N VAL A 435 4.23 31.78 7.73
CA VAL A 435 5.29 31.43 8.68
C VAL A 435 4.72 30.75 9.92
N ARG A 436 3.51 31.12 10.35
CA ARG A 436 2.84 30.52 11.50
C ARG A 436 1.35 30.36 11.27
N PHE A 437 0.81 29.24 11.73
CA PHE A 437 -0.60 28.92 11.70
C PHE A 437 -1.04 28.49 13.10
N GLU A 438 -1.86 29.30 13.77
CA GLU A 438 -2.29 29.07 15.15
C GLU A 438 -3.79 28.83 15.21
N VAL A 439 -4.23 27.82 15.97
CA VAL A 439 -5.65 27.57 16.26
C VAL A 439 -5.84 27.59 17.77
N SER A 440 -6.89 28.27 18.23
CA SER A 440 -7.24 28.37 19.65
C SER A 440 -8.74 28.17 19.87
N PRO A 441 -9.16 27.39 20.89
CA PRO A 441 -8.33 26.53 21.73
C PRO A 441 -7.58 25.45 20.93
N ALA A 442 -6.38 25.08 21.39
CA ALA A 442 -5.55 24.06 20.72
C ALA A 442 -6.04 22.63 21.00
N GLU A 443 -6.83 22.43 22.05
CA GLU A 443 -7.49 21.19 22.46
C GLU A 443 -8.87 21.55 23.02
N LEU A 444 -9.88 20.72 22.74
CA LEU A 444 -11.25 20.89 23.19
C LEU A 444 -11.66 19.68 24.03
N VAL A 445 -11.99 19.91 25.30
CA VAL A 445 -12.57 18.90 26.19
C VAL A 445 -13.94 19.41 26.62
N PHE A 446 -14.99 18.73 26.16
CA PHE A 446 -16.37 19.08 26.46
C PHE A 446 -16.85 18.41 27.75
N ALA A 447 -17.75 19.07 28.47
CA ALA A 447 -18.32 18.51 29.70
C ALA A 447 -19.53 17.62 29.40
N LYS A 448 -20.33 17.96 28.37
CA LYS A 448 -21.53 17.21 27.97
C LYS A 448 -21.84 17.37 26.49
N THR A 449 -22.78 16.56 25.99
CA THR A 449 -23.37 16.68 24.65
C THR A 449 -24.00 18.05 24.43
N ASP A 450 -23.94 18.54 23.19
CA ASP A 450 -24.46 19.83 22.72
C ASP A 450 -23.73 21.09 23.23
N ASP A 451 -22.69 20.93 24.06
CA ASP A 451 -21.78 22.05 24.35
C ASP A 451 -21.10 22.53 23.05
N THR A 452 -20.88 23.84 22.96
CA THR A 452 -20.26 24.48 21.79
C THR A 452 -19.03 25.31 22.17
N VAL A 453 -18.04 25.34 21.28
CA VAL A 453 -16.80 26.13 21.44
C VAL A 453 -16.43 26.74 20.09
N GLN A 454 -16.10 28.04 20.11
CA GLN A 454 -15.64 28.76 18.92
C GLN A 454 -14.12 28.60 18.74
N LEU A 455 -13.70 28.07 17.60
CA LEU A 455 -12.29 28.10 17.19
C LEU A 455 -11.92 29.46 16.62
N LYS A 456 -10.67 29.87 16.86
CA LYS A 456 -10.04 31.04 16.27
C LYS A 456 -8.76 30.64 15.57
N VAL A 457 -8.57 31.10 14.33
CA VAL A 457 -7.44 30.77 13.45
C VAL A 457 -6.66 32.03 13.13
N ILE A 458 -5.37 32.06 13.48
CA ILE A 458 -4.47 33.17 13.22
C ILE A 458 -3.39 32.75 12.23
N ALA A 459 -3.27 33.49 11.12
CA ALA A 459 -2.20 33.37 10.15
C ALA A 459 -1.13 34.43 10.42
N THR A 460 0.15 34.04 10.46
CA THR A 460 1.29 34.98 10.51
C THR A 460 2.14 34.83 9.27
N TRP A 461 2.41 35.94 8.59
CA TRP A 461 3.13 35.98 7.32
C TRP A 461 4.60 36.39 7.49
N GLN A 462 5.40 36.17 6.46
CA GLN A 462 6.84 36.50 6.46
C GLN A 462 7.14 37.99 6.64
N ASP A 463 6.21 38.86 6.27
CA ASP A 463 6.31 40.32 6.49
C ASP A 463 5.99 40.74 7.94
N GLY A 464 5.63 39.78 8.82
CA GLY A 464 5.27 40.01 10.21
C GLY A 464 3.78 40.27 10.44
N THR A 465 2.96 40.38 9.38
CA THR A 465 1.52 40.60 9.49
C THR A 465 0.84 39.40 10.18
N ARG A 466 -0.12 39.69 11.07
CA ARG A 466 -0.93 38.69 11.80
C ARG A 466 -2.40 38.95 11.58
N GLU A 467 -3.12 37.97 11.05
CA GLU A 467 -4.51 38.12 10.64
C GLU A 467 -5.39 37.03 11.26
N ASP A 468 -6.57 37.42 11.76
CA ASP A 468 -7.62 36.48 12.15
C ASP A 468 -8.35 35.97 10.90
N VAL A 469 -7.93 34.81 10.43
CA VAL A 469 -8.43 34.20 9.19
C VAL A 469 -9.53 33.16 9.45
N THR A 470 -10.14 33.17 10.64
CA THR A 470 -11.14 32.16 11.06
C THR A 470 -12.26 31.95 10.04
N LYS A 471 -12.80 33.04 9.48
CA LYS A 471 -13.88 32.98 8.47
C LYS A 471 -13.43 32.49 7.09
N LEU A 472 -12.12 32.50 6.83
CA LEU A 472 -11.51 32.03 5.58
C LEU A 472 -10.88 30.64 5.72
N ALA A 473 -10.84 30.09 6.93
CA ALA A 473 -10.36 28.75 7.20
C ALA A 473 -11.44 27.71 6.84
N ARG A 474 -10.99 26.60 6.25
CA ARG A 474 -11.82 25.42 6.06
C ARG A 474 -11.74 24.55 7.32
N PHE A 475 -12.88 24.06 7.76
CA PHE A 475 -12.98 23.13 8.89
C PHE A 475 -13.59 21.81 8.46
N GLU A 476 -13.05 20.71 8.98
CA GLU A 476 -13.55 19.34 8.75
C GLU A 476 -13.44 18.55 10.05
N VAL A 477 -14.45 17.76 10.42
CA VAL A 477 -14.35 16.83 11.57
C VAL A 477 -14.07 15.43 11.06
N LYS A 478 -13.15 14.73 11.74
CA LYS A 478 -12.79 13.35 11.39
C LYS A 478 -13.88 12.32 11.65
N ASP A 479 -14.68 12.57 12.67
CA ASP A 479 -15.79 11.72 13.10
C ASP A 479 -16.93 12.65 13.52
N ASP A 480 -17.92 12.76 12.64
CA ASP A 480 -19.07 13.64 12.82
C ASP A 480 -20.09 13.11 13.83
N GLN A 481 -19.96 11.83 14.23
CA GLN A 481 -20.74 11.26 15.33
C GLN A 481 -20.30 11.81 16.69
N VAL A 482 -19.02 12.18 16.82
CA VAL A 482 -18.45 12.74 18.05
C VAL A 482 -18.65 14.25 18.11
N ALA A 483 -18.40 14.98 17.02
CA ALA A 483 -18.58 16.43 16.96
C ALA A 483 -18.87 16.94 15.54
N THR A 484 -19.54 18.07 15.41
CA THR A 484 -19.74 18.78 14.13
C THR A 484 -19.04 20.14 14.17
N VAL A 485 -18.68 20.70 13.02
CA VAL A 485 -18.11 22.05 12.93
C VAL A 485 -18.83 22.86 11.86
N GLU A 486 -19.23 24.07 12.21
CA GLU A 486 -19.87 25.01 11.28
C GLU A 486 -18.85 25.85 10.50
N ARG A 487 -19.34 26.47 9.44
CA ARG A 487 -18.59 27.45 8.66
C ARG A 487 -18.26 28.65 9.55
N GLY A 488 -16.98 28.87 9.82
CA GLY A 488 -16.51 29.87 10.78
C GLY A 488 -16.00 29.28 12.09
N GLY A 489 -15.96 27.96 12.26
CA GLY A 489 -15.20 27.30 13.33
C GLY A 489 -15.96 27.06 14.64
N LEU A 490 -17.29 27.17 14.66
CA LEU A 490 -18.10 26.79 15.81
C LEU A 490 -18.20 25.26 15.88
N VAL A 491 -17.56 24.66 16.89
CA VAL A 491 -17.56 23.21 17.11
C VAL A 491 -18.68 22.86 18.09
N THR A 492 -19.51 21.87 17.74
CA THR A 492 -20.59 21.35 18.58
C THR A 492 -20.35 19.88 18.90
N CYS A 493 -20.38 19.54 20.17
CA CYS A 493 -20.28 18.18 20.68
C CYS A 493 -21.56 17.36 20.39
N LYS A 494 -21.41 16.08 19.98
CA LYS A 494 -22.54 15.18 19.66
C LYS A 494 -22.60 13.92 20.50
N SER A 495 -21.48 13.22 20.72
CA SER A 495 -21.48 12.00 21.53
C SER A 495 -20.14 11.73 22.22
N ALA A 496 -20.18 10.95 23.29
CA ALA A 496 -18.98 10.61 24.05
C ALA A 496 -17.94 9.85 23.19
N GLY A 497 -16.67 10.18 23.38
CA GLY A 497 -15.58 9.69 22.56
C GLY A 497 -14.56 10.78 22.24
N ASP A 498 -13.74 10.56 21.22
CA ASP A 498 -12.82 11.59 20.74
C ASP A 498 -12.69 11.63 19.23
N THR A 499 -12.31 12.80 18.72
CA THR A 499 -12.12 13.06 17.29
C THR A 499 -11.15 14.23 17.12
N HIS A 500 -10.98 14.71 15.90
CA HIS A 500 -10.22 15.91 15.60
C HIS A 500 -11.01 16.82 14.65
N VAL A 501 -10.91 18.12 14.89
CA VAL A 501 -11.34 19.16 13.95
C VAL A 501 -10.10 19.64 13.20
N LEU A 502 -10.06 19.39 11.90
CA LEU A 502 -9.02 19.90 11.00
C LEU A 502 -9.35 21.33 10.60
N ALA A 503 -8.49 22.29 10.92
CA ALA A 503 -8.51 23.65 10.42
C ALA A 503 -7.46 23.80 9.32
N MET A 504 -7.84 24.35 8.17
CA MET A 504 -6.98 24.47 6.99
C MET A 504 -7.06 25.87 6.38
N TYR A 505 -5.91 26.48 6.12
CA TYR A 505 -5.80 27.78 5.47
C TYR A 505 -4.41 27.92 4.81
N ASP A 506 -4.37 28.29 3.53
CA ASP A 506 -3.15 28.23 2.71
C ASP A 506 -2.38 26.91 2.96
N LYS A 507 -1.08 26.93 3.24
CA LYS A 507 -0.32 25.70 3.55
C LYS A 507 -0.52 25.19 4.99
N GLY A 508 -1.18 25.97 5.84
CA GLY A 508 -1.47 25.61 7.22
C GLY A 508 -2.55 24.54 7.33
N VAL A 509 -2.24 23.47 8.08
CA VAL A 509 -3.19 22.46 8.52
C VAL A 509 -2.95 22.26 10.02
N PHE A 510 -4.01 22.27 10.81
CA PHE A 510 -3.94 22.01 12.25
C PHE A 510 -5.09 21.09 12.65
N ALA A 511 -4.81 20.05 13.42
CA ALA A 511 -5.82 19.15 13.94
C ALA A 511 -6.03 19.42 15.42
N ALA A 512 -7.14 20.07 15.78
CA ALA A 512 -7.53 20.30 17.16
C ALA A 512 -8.19 19.03 17.72
N PRO A 513 -7.62 18.34 18.72
CA PRO A 513 -8.28 17.21 19.38
C PRO A 513 -9.57 17.67 20.07
N VAL A 514 -10.62 16.89 19.88
CA VAL A 514 -11.92 17.07 20.50
C VAL A 514 -12.23 15.82 21.32
N MET A 515 -12.52 15.99 22.60
CA MET A 515 -12.76 14.90 23.54
C MET A 515 -14.01 15.15 24.38
N ILE A 516 -14.78 14.09 24.57
CA ILE A 516 -15.95 14.06 25.44
C ILE A 516 -15.82 12.80 26.30
N PRO A 517 -15.74 12.94 27.63
CA PRO A 517 -15.55 11.78 28.50
C PRO A 517 -16.63 10.71 28.32
N VAL A 518 -16.24 9.44 28.30
CA VAL A 518 -17.16 8.29 28.23
C VAL A 518 -17.73 7.90 29.60
N SER A 519 -17.20 8.47 30.68
CA SER A 519 -17.70 8.28 32.04
C SER A 519 -17.41 9.50 32.93
N ASP A 520 -17.97 9.48 34.14
CA ASP A 520 -17.73 10.48 35.19
C ASP A 520 -16.35 10.35 35.87
N LYS A 521 -15.57 9.33 35.50
CA LYS A 521 -14.22 9.09 36.00
C LYS A 521 -13.23 10.04 35.34
N THR A 522 -13.32 11.33 35.60
CA THR A 522 -12.38 12.34 35.08
C THR A 522 -11.87 13.25 36.19
N GLY A 523 -10.73 13.91 35.95
CA GLY A 523 -10.14 14.84 36.93
C GLY A 523 -9.95 14.17 38.30
N GLY A 524 -10.47 14.81 39.36
CA GLY A 524 -10.39 14.28 40.73
C GLY A 524 -11.17 12.97 40.98
N ASN A 525 -12.07 12.57 40.07
CA ASN A 525 -12.82 11.32 40.16
C ASN A 525 -12.12 10.15 39.46
N PHE A 526 -11.02 10.40 38.73
CA PHE A 526 -10.25 9.33 38.08
C PHE A 526 -9.52 8.50 39.16
N PRO A 527 -9.59 7.15 39.11
CA PRO A 527 -8.92 6.31 40.09
C PRO A 527 -7.40 6.48 40.02
N THR A 528 -6.72 6.31 41.15
CA THR A 528 -5.25 6.29 41.17
C THR A 528 -4.74 5.04 40.46
N VAL A 529 -4.15 5.22 39.28
CA VAL A 529 -3.51 4.15 38.50
C VAL A 529 -1.99 4.30 38.61
N PRO A 530 -1.23 3.24 38.95
CA PRO A 530 0.23 3.32 38.97
C PRO A 530 0.81 3.60 37.58
N THR A 531 1.69 4.60 37.48
CA THR A 531 2.39 4.98 36.25
C THR A 531 3.91 4.84 36.42
N PRO A 532 4.45 3.61 36.51
CA PRO A 532 5.86 3.38 36.82
C PRO A 532 6.81 3.83 35.70
N THR A 533 6.31 3.97 34.47
CA THR A 533 7.08 4.45 33.32
C THR A 533 6.47 5.71 32.73
N LYS A 534 7.26 6.45 31.93
CA LYS A 534 6.75 7.63 31.20
C LYS A 534 5.69 7.28 30.15
N ILE A 535 5.73 6.06 29.59
CA ILE A 535 4.67 5.55 28.71
C ILE A 535 3.35 5.52 29.48
N ASP A 536 3.37 4.97 30.69
CA ASP A 536 2.17 4.82 31.52
C ASP A 536 1.61 6.18 31.94
N GLU A 537 2.47 7.12 32.30
CA GLU A 537 2.07 8.51 32.61
C GLU A 537 1.31 9.14 31.43
N LEU A 538 1.90 9.12 30.23
CA LEU A 538 1.32 9.77 29.06
C LEU A 538 0.05 9.06 28.55
N VAL A 539 -0.04 7.74 28.71
CA VAL A 539 -1.25 6.96 28.38
C VAL A 539 -2.35 7.26 29.39
N VAL A 540 -2.06 7.19 30.70
CA VAL A 540 -3.03 7.49 31.75
C VAL A 540 -3.52 8.94 31.70
N ASP A 541 -2.65 9.89 31.37
CA ASP A 541 -3.04 11.29 31.17
C ASP A 541 -4.13 11.41 30.10
N LYS A 542 -3.96 10.76 28.94
CA LYS A 542 -4.97 10.74 27.87
C LYS A 542 -6.25 10.02 28.31
N LEU A 543 -6.11 8.85 28.94
CA LEU A 543 -7.25 8.05 29.41
C LEU A 543 -8.08 8.80 30.48
N SER A 544 -7.43 9.56 31.36
CA SER A 544 -8.10 10.35 32.40
C SER A 544 -8.95 11.49 31.86
N LYS A 545 -8.53 12.11 30.74
CA LYS A 545 -9.34 13.11 30.02
C LYS A 545 -10.55 12.49 29.33
N LEU A 546 -10.42 11.24 28.88
CA LEU A 546 -11.51 10.49 28.23
C LEU A 546 -12.45 9.79 29.21
N GLY A 547 -12.11 9.74 30.50
CA GLY A 547 -12.86 8.97 31.47
C GLY A 547 -12.83 7.47 31.22
N ILE A 548 -11.72 6.96 30.69
CA ILE A 548 -11.50 5.54 30.43
C ILE A 548 -10.56 5.00 31.49
N VAL A 549 -11.03 4.11 32.35
CA VAL A 549 -10.19 3.43 33.34
C VAL A 549 -9.48 2.26 32.63
N PRO A 550 -8.13 2.16 32.69
CA PRO A 550 -7.43 1.03 32.09
C PRO A 550 -7.79 -0.29 32.78
N SER A 551 -7.62 -1.40 32.07
CA SER A 551 -7.80 -2.73 32.64
C SER A 551 -6.78 -3.04 33.75
N GLU A 552 -7.00 -4.13 34.48
CA GLU A 552 -6.00 -4.65 35.41
C GLU A 552 -4.80 -5.25 34.67
N LEU A 553 -3.74 -5.59 35.42
CA LEU A 553 -2.60 -6.30 34.85
C LEU A 553 -3.01 -7.71 34.36
N CYS A 554 -2.42 -8.14 33.27
CA CYS A 554 -2.55 -9.51 32.80
C CYS A 554 -1.82 -10.50 33.73
N SER A 555 -2.20 -11.77 33.62
CA SER A 555 -1.54 -12.84 34.35
C SER A 555 -0.10 -13.02 33.91
N ASP A 556 0.70 -13.74 34.70
CA ASP A 556 2.08 -14.05 34.34
C ASP A 556 2.20 -14.92 33.09
N THR A 557 1.24 -15.82 32.85
CA THR A 557 1.21 -16.65 31.64
C THR A 557 0.88 -15.82 30.41
N ASP A 558 -0.09 -14.90 30.50
CA ASP A 558 -0.44 -14.02 29.37
C ASP A 558 0.74 -13.11 29.03
N TYR A 559 1.37 -12.51 30.05
CA TYR A 559 2.56 -11.69 29.86
C TYR A 559 3.69 -12.47 29.17
N LEU A 560 4.00 -13.66 29.70
CA LEU A 560 5.10 -14.48 29.18
C LEU A 560 4.84 -14.91 27.73
N ARG A 561 3.61 -15.34 27.42
CA ARG A 561 3.19 -15.66 26.05
C ARG A 561 3.33 -14.44 25.14
N ARG A 562 2.77 -13.29 25.55
CA ARG A 562 2.75 -12.06 24.76
C ARG A 562 4.14 -11.55 24.42
N VAL A 563 5.03 -11.50 25.41
CA VAL A 563 6.41 -11.01 25.20
C VAL A 563 7.23 -11.96 24.33
N TYR A 564 7.07 -13.28 24.46
CA TYR A 564 7.73 -14.26 23.58
C TYR A 564 7.27 -14.13 22.12
N LEU A 565 5.97 -13.97 21.90
CA LEU A 565 5.39 -13.81 20.56
C LEU A 565 5.80 -12.48 19.91
N ASP A 566 5.74 -11.37 20.65
CA ASP A 566 6.07 -10.05 20.09
C ASP A 566 7.58 -9.85 19.88
N MET A 567 8.41 -10.28 20.84
CA MET A 567 9.86 -10.03 20.80
C MET A 567 10.63 -11.07 20.00
N ALA A 568 10.24 -12.35 20.07
CA ALA A 568 11.01 -13.47 19.52
C ALA A 568 10.23 -14.30 18.48
N GLY A 569 8.97 -13.95 18.21
CA GLY A 569 8.13 -14.60 17.22
C GLY A 569 7.92 -16.08 17.51
N THR A 570 7.83 -16.49 18.77
CA THR A 570 7.84 -17.91 19.18
C THR A 570 7.01 -18.14 20.44
N LEU A 571 6.60 -19.39 20.70
CA LEU A 571 5.99 -19.75 21.98
C LEU A 571 7.08 -20.02 23.03
N PRO A 572 6.84 -19.73 24.33
CA PRO A 572 7.70 -20.20 25.41
C PRO A 572 7.58 -21.71 25.57
N ALA A 573 8.68 -22.40 25.88
CA ALA A 573 8.64 -23.84 26.12
C ALA A 573 7.98 -24.17 27.47
N PRO A 574 7.31 -25.32 27.64
CA PRO A 574 6.65 -25.72 28.89
C PRO A 574 7.51 -25.57 30.15
N ARG A 575 8.79 -25.97 30.08
CA ARG A 575 9.75 -25.83 31.18
C ARG A 575 10.03 -24.36 31.55
N GLU A 576 10.04 -23.47 30.56
CA GLU A 576 10.31 -22.05 30.78
C GLU A 576 9.09 -21.38 31.42
N ILE A 577 7.88 -21.81 31.03
CA ILE A 577 6.64 -21.36 31.66
C ILE A 577 6.61 -21.80 33.13
N LYS A 578 6.85 -23.09 33.41
CA LYS A 578 6.90 -23.63 34.77
C LYS A 578 7.93 -22.88 35.64
N ALA A 579 9.16 -22.72 35.15
CA ALA A 579 10.20 -21.97 35.85
C ALA A 579 9.83 -20.50 36.10
N PHE A 580 9.15 -19.85 35.15
CA PHE A 580 8.71 -18.46 35.30
C PHE A 580 7.58 -18.29 36.33
N LEU A 581 6.70 -19.29 36.48
CA LEU A 581 5.63 -19.30 37.48
C LEU A 581 6.16 -19.61 38.89
N GLU A 582 7.20 -20.44 38.98
CA GLU A 582 7.94 -20.73 40.21
C GLU A 582 8.75 -19.52 40.68
N ASP A 583 9.31 -18.74 39.77
CA ASP A 583 10.04 -17.52 40.10
C ASP A 583 9.12 -16.46 40.75
N LYS A 584 9.48 -16.07 41.98
CA LYS A 584 8.79 -15.04 42.78
C LYS A 584 9.52 -13.71 42.79
N SER A 585 10.61 -13.58 42.03
CA SER A 585 11.35 -12.32 41.92
C SER A 585 10.46 -11.21 41.35
N PRO A 586 10.47 -10.00 41.93
CA PRO A 586 9.75 -8.85 41.38
C PRO A 586 10.28 -8.42 40.00
N SER A 587 11.52 -8.79 39.64
CA SER A 587 12.15 -8.44 38.37
C SER A 587 12.06 -9.53 37.30
N LYS A 588 11.32 -10.63 37.53
CA LYS A 588 11.28 -11.77 36.60
C LYS A 588 10.80 -11.39 35.19
N ARG A 589 9.85 -10.45 35.08
CA ARG A 589 9.36 -9.93 33.79
C ARG A 589 10.47 -9.20 33.02
N GLU A 590 11.22 -8.35 33.70
CA GLU A 590 12.38 -7.65 33.12
C GLU A 590 13.49 -8.63 32.72
N ALA A 591 13.79 -9.62 33.56
CA ALA A 591 14.79 -10.64 33.26
C ALA A 591 14.44 -11.46 31.99
N VAL A 592 13.15 -11.72 31.76
CA VAL A 592 12.70 -12.36 30.51
C VAL A 592 12.90 -11.44 29.31
N ILE A 593 12.58 -10.15 29.42
CA ILE A 593 12.83 -9.16 28.35
C ILE A 593 14.31 -9.16 27.98
N ASP A 594 15.20 -9.01 28.95
CA ASP A 594 16.64 -8.96 28.72
C ASP A 594 17.16 -10.24 28.06
N ARG A 595 16.69 -11.40 28.52
CA ARG A 595 17.03 -12.69 27.90
C ARG A 595 16.55 -12.77 26.44
N LEU A 596 15.35 -12.31 26.14
CA LEU A 596 14.78 -12.37 24.79
C LEU A 596 15.52 -11.42 23.83
N LEU A 597 15.90 -10.22 24.27
CA LEU A 597 16.66 -9.25 23.47
C LEU A 597 18.03 -9.77 23.04
N GLU A 598 18.65 -10.63 23.85
CA GLU A 598 19.92 -11.28 23.52
C GLU A 598 19.77 -12.60 22.74
N SER A 599 18.54 -13.03 22.46
CA SER A 599 18.28 -14.29 21.77
C SER A 599 18.48 -14.19 20.26
N GLU A 600 18.88 -15.32 19.64
CA GLU A 600 18.94 -15.39 18.17
C GLU A 600 17.55 -15.27 17.52
N ALA A 601 16.51 -15.66 18.26
CA ALA A 601 15.12 -15.55 17.83
C ALA A 601 14.70 -14.08 17.66
N TYR A 602 15.05 -13.20 18.59
CA TYR A 602 14.83 -11.76 18.49
C TYR A 602 15.51 -11.17 17.24
N ALA A 603 16.81 -11.44 17.07
CA ALA A 603 17.56 -10.94 15.91
C ALA A 603 16.97 -11.43 14.57
N THR A 604 16.55 -12.70 14.52
CA THR A 604 15.93 -13.30 13.34
C THR A 604 14.56 -12.69 13.05
N TRP A 605 13.73 -12.52 14.08
CA TRP A 605 12.38 -11.99 13.95
C TRP A 605 12.35 -10.55 13.48
N TRP A 606 13.14 -9.68 14.13
CA TRP A 606 13.20 -8.26 13.76
C TRP A 606 14.02 -8.03 12.50
N GLY A 607 15.03 -8.88 12.22
CA GLY A 607 15.72 -8.90 10.92
C GLY A 607 14.78 -9.24 9.76
N LEU A 608 13.86 -10.22 9.95
CA LEU A 608 12.82 -10.54 8.98
C LEU A 608 11.87 -9.34 8.77
N TRP A 609 11.45 -8.69 9.86
CA TRP A 609 10.57 -7.53 9.78
C TRP A 609 11.22 -6.35 9.06
N LEU A 610 12.49 -6.03 9.35
CA LEU A 610 13.23 -5.02 8.59
C LEU A 610 13.37 -5.40 7.12
N ALA A 611 13.47 -6.70 6.81
CA ALA A 611 13.51 -7.19 5.45
C ALA A 611 12.16 -7.04 4.73
N ASP A 612 11.03 -7.19 5.45
CA ASP A 612 9.70 -6.83 4.94
C ASP A 612 9.63 -5.33 4.64
N LEU A 613 9.99 -4.49 5.62
CA LEU A 613 9.94 -3.03 5.53
C LEU A 613 10.81 -2.48 4.39
N THR A 614 12.02 -3.03 4.21
CA THR A 614 12.97 -2.54 3.20
C THR A 614 12.84 -3.22 1.83
N GLY A 615 12.03 -4.28 1.73
CA GLY A 615 11.67 -4.96 0.47
C GLY A 615 12.70 -5.99 -0.02
N SER A 616 13.31 -6.77 0.88
CA SER A 616 14.24 -7.83 0.49
C SER A 616 13.51 -9.03 -0.13
N ASN A 617 13.47 -9.08 -1.46
CA ASN A 617 12.78 -10.16 -2.18
C ASN A 617 13.52 -10.59 -3.44
N THR A 618 13.68 -11.90 -3.60
CA THR A 618 14.39 -12.54 -4.71
C THR A 618 13.73 -12.30 -6.06
N SER A 619 12.39 -12.32 -6.11
CA SER A 619 11.59 -12.16 -7.34
C SER A 619 11.70 -10.74 -7.93
N VAL A 620 11.74 -9.72 -7.07
CA VAL A 620 11.85 -8.30 -7.45
C VAL A 620 13.29 -7.87 -7.72
N LEU A 621 14.28 -8.62 -7.26
CA LEU A 621 15.68 -8.52 -7.70
C LEU A 621 15.91 -9.23 -9.05
N GLY A 622 14.89 -9.90 -9.62
CA GLY A 622 14.91 -10.51 -10.95
C GLY A 622 14.73 -12.02 -10.97
N GLY A 623 14.54 -12.68 -9.81
CA GLY A 623 14.06 -14.07 -9.71
C GLY A 623 15.02 -15.12 -10.25
N THR A 624 16.31 -15.00 -9.96
CA THR A 624 17.37 -15.89 -10.48
C THR A 624 18.20 -16.47 -9.34
N ASP A 625 18.90 -17.58 -9.56
CA ASP A 625 19.82 -18.17 -8.57
C ASP A 625 20.87 -17.15 -8.07
N ILE A 626 21.30 -16.24 -8.95
CA ILE A 626 22.22 -15.14 -8.62
C ILE A 626 21.58 -14.13 -7.66
N ASN A 627 20.28 -13.88 -7.82
CA ASN A 627 19.52 -12.92 -7.01
C ASN A 627 19.00 -13.52 -5.70
N TRP A 628 18.93 -14.85 -5.61
CA TRP A 628 18.66 -15.55 -4.36
C TRP A 628 19.74 -15.24 -3.32
N ALA A 629 21.01 -15.33 -3.73
CA ALA A 629 22.15 -14.95 -2.90
C ALA A 629 22.09 -13.49 -2.44
N GLY A 630 21.62 -12.57 -3.30
CA GLY A 630 21.49 -11.14 -2.95
C GLY A 630 20.42 -10.88 -1.87
N SER A 631 19.24 -11.49 -1.99
CA SER A 631 18.21 -11.34 -0.94
C SER A 631 18.61 -12.02 0.37
N ALA A 632 19.25 -13.19 0.30
CA ALA A 632 19.76 -13.90 1.48
C ALA A 632 20.82 -13.07 2.24
N GLN A 633 21.77 -12.45 1.51
CA GLN A 633 22.75 -11.52 2.08
C GLN A 633 22.07 -10.31 2.73
N TRP A 634 21.07 -9.72 2.07
CA TRP A 634 20.34 -8.58 2.63
C TRP A 634 19.63 -8.95 3.94
N GLN A 635 18.96 -10.11 4.00
CA GLN A 635 18.30 -10.57 5.23
C GLN A 635 19.31 -10.88 6.34
N ALA A 636 20.40 -11.55 6.01
CA ALA A 636 21.49 -11.84 6.95
C ALA A 636 22.09 -10.54 7.52
N TRP A 637 22.34 -9.55 6.67
CA TRP A 637 22.85 -8.24 7.06
C TRP A 637 21.91 -7.52 8.04
N LEU A 638 20.61 -7.49 7.75
CA LEU A 638 19.62 -6.89 8.66
C LEU A 638 19.53 -7.62 9.99
N LYS A 639 19.50 -8.96 9.98
CA LYS A 639 19.54 -9.78 11.21
C LYS A 639 20.76 -9.45 12.06
N GLN A 640 21.93 -9.32 11.43
CA GLN A 640 23.17 -9.02 12.16
C GLN A 640 23.14 -7.62 12.78
N ARG A 641 22.67 -6.59 12.04
CA ARG A 641 22.49 -5.23 12.59
C ARG A 641 21.57 -5.20 13.81
N VAL A 642 20.47 -5.97 13.77
CA VAL A 642 19.57 -6.12 14.93
C VAL A 642 20.26 -6.82 16.10
N LYS A 643 21.03 -7.88 15.82
CA LYS A 643 21.77 -8.64 16.83
C LYS A 643 22.81 -7.77 17.56
N ASP A 644 23.59 -7.03 16.77
CA ASP A 644 24.65 -6.14 17.27
C ASP A 644 24.08 -4.82 17.80
N ASN A 645 22.77 -4.61 17.64
CA ASN A 645 22.02 -3.44 18.07
C ASN A 645 22.58 -2.14 17.47
N ASP A 646 22.89 -2.19 16.17
CA ASP A 646 23.26 -1.00 15.43
C ASP A 646 22.08 -0.02 15.34
N GLY A 647 22.35 1.24 15.67
CA GLY A 647 21.36 2.32 15.59
C GLY A 647 20.63 2.34 14.24
N TRP A 648 19.32 2.56 14.29
CA TRP A 648 18.49 2.62 13.08
C TRP A 648 18.94 3.70 12.09
N ASP A 649 19.54 4.79 12.59
CA ASP A 649 20.20 5.83 11.80
C ASP A 649 21.38 5.30 10.98
N LYS A 650 22.28 4.53 11.60
CA LYS A 650 23.44 3.92 10.94
C LYS A 650 23.00 2.89 9.91
N THR A 651 22.03 2.05 10.28
CA THR A 651 21.44 1.06 9.38
C THR A 651 20.80 1.74 8.16
N THR A 652 20.06 2.83 8.37
CA THR A 652 19.44 3.63 7.30
C THR A 652 20.48 4.28 6.41
N ALA A 653 21.51 4.92 6.97
CA ALA A 653 22.61 5.51 6.21
C ALA A 653 23.31 4.47 5.33
N ALA A 654 23.59 3.28 5.89
CA ALA A 654 24.23 2.18 5.19
C ALA A 654 23.34 1.56 4.08
N ILE A 655 22.03 1.77 4.10
CA ILE A 655 21.13 1.42 3.00
C ILE A 655 21.10 2.55 1.96
N LEU A 656 20.85 3.79 2.40
CA LEU A 656 20.56 4.90 1.50
C LEU A 656 21.79 5.43 0.76
N LEU A 657 22.96 5.46 1.42
CA LEU A 657 24.22 5.87 0.81
C LEU A 657 25.00 4.71 0.20
N ALA A 658 24.41 3.50 0.18
CA ALA A 658 25.10 2.33 -0.32
C ALA A 658 25.68 2.54 -1.72
N ARG A 659 26.94 2.14 -1.88
CA ARG A 659 27.66 1.99 -3.14
C ARG A 659 28.05 0.52 -3.29
N SER A 660 28.16 0.06 -4.53
CA SER A 660 28.50 -1.34 -4.80
C SER A 660 29.95 -1.66 -4.46
N ARG A 661 30.87 -0.73 -4.73
CA ARG A 661 32.31 -0.91 -4.47
C ARG A 661 32.75 -0.17 -3.23
N GLN A 662 33.76 -0.72 -2.57
CA GLN A 662 34.54 0.00 -1.56
C GLN A 662 35.42 1.07 -2.23
N PRO A 663 35.86 2.10 -1.49
CA PRO A 663 36.84 3.04 -2.01
C PRO A 663 38.07 2.32 -2.58
N ASN A 664 38.49 2.70 -3.79
CA ASN A 664 39.63 2.14 -4.53
C ASN A 664 39.51 0.66 -4.95
N GLN A 665 38.37 0.00 -4.73
CA GLN A 665 38.16 -1.38 -5.19
C GLN A 665 37.97 -1.41 -6.71
N SER A 666 38.79 -2.21 -7.41
CA SER A 666 38.63 -2.44 -8.84
C SER A 666 37.36 -3.23 -9.17
N TYR A 667 36.89 -3.14 -10.41
CA TYR A 667 35.72 -3.91 -10.84
C TYR A 667 35.93 -5.43 -10.71
N ASP A 668 37.12 -5.94 -11.04
CA ASP A 668 37.42 -7.37 -10.97
C ASP A 668 37.42 -7.90 -9.54
N GLU A 669 37.97 -7.12 -8.59
CA GLU A 669 37.90 -7.45 -7.16
C GLU A 669 36.46 -7.43 -6.65
N TYR A 670 35.66 -6.43 -7.06
CA TYR A 670 34.24 -6.36 -6.74
C TYR A 670 33.49 -7.58 -7.27
N ALA A 671 33.64 -7.90 -8.55
CA ALA A 671 33.01 -9.06 -9.17
C ALA A 671 33.43 -10.37 -8.48
N ALA A 672 34.70 -10.51 -8.10
CA ALA A 672 35.21 -11.65 -7.36
C ALA A 672 34.62 -11.77 -5.95
N VAL A 673 34.48 -10.67 -5.21
CA VAL A 673 33.83 -10.67 -3.89
C VAL A 673 32.36 -11.03 -4.03
N GLN A 674 31.63 -10.40 -4.94
CA GLN A 674 30.20 -10.68 -5.14
C GLN A 674 29.95 -12.13 -5.56
N SER A 675 30.78 -12.67 -6.46
CA SER A 675 30.66 -14.05 -6.94
C SER A 675 30.85 -15.08 -5.83
N LYS A 676 31.68 -14.78 -4.81
CA LYS A 676 31.86 -15.68 -3.66
C LYS A 676 30.57 -15.90 -2.87
N TYR A 677 29.63 -14.96 -2.92
CA TYR A 677 28.36 -15.12 -2.21
C TYR A 677 27.37 -16.05 -2.92
N LEU A 678 27.62 -16.43 -4.18
CA LEU A 678 26.88 -17.50 -4.86
C LEU A 678 27.22 -18.89 -4.31
N ALA A 679 28.40 -19.01 -3.66
CA ALA A 679 28.99 -20.28 -3.24
C ALA A 679 28.41 -20.88 -1.99
N ARG A 680 27.98 -20.03 -1.06
CA ARG A 680 27.83 -20.45 0.32
C ARG A 680 26.42 -20.91 0.59
N LYS A 681 26.33 -22.10 1.18
CA LYS A 681 25.14 -22.58 1.89
C LYS A 681 24.85 -21.74 3.15
N ASP A 682 25.82 -20.94 3.62
CA ASP A 682 25.71 -20.08 4.79
C ASP A 682 25.82 -18.58 4.39
N PRO A 683 24.71 -17.82 4.45
CA PRO A 683 24.66 -16.40 4.13
C PRO A 683 25.28 -15.47 5.22
N LEU A 684 25.79 -16.01 6.34
CA LEU A 684 26.27 -15.24 7.49
C LEU A 684 27.81 -15.09 7.57
N ASP A 685 28.54 -15.05 6.45
CA ASP A 685 30.00 -14.80 6.51
C ASP A 685 30.30 -13.45 7.17
N ALA A 686 31.26 -13.42 8.11
CA ALA A 686 31.60 -12.21 8.87
C ALA A 686 31.99 -11.01 7.98
N LYS A 687 32.49 -11.26 6.76
CA LYS A 687 32.86 -10.22 5.78
C LYS A 687 31.68 -9.66 4.99
N THR A 688 30.49 -10.27 5.06
CA THR A 688 29.26 -9.75 4.43
C THR A 688 28.76 -8.48 5.13
N PHE A 689 29.20 -8.22 6.36
CA PHE A 689 28.68 -7.15 7.22
C PHE A 689 29.44 -5.81 7.10
N ASP A 690 30.62 -5.81 6.50
CA ASP A 690 31.47 -4.61 6.31
C ASP A 690 31.02 -3.72 5.14
N PHE A 691 30.02 -4.15 4.35
CA PHE A 691 29.56 -3.45 3.16
C PHE A 691 28.19 -2.79 3.36
N PRO A 692 27.99 -1.56 2.84
CA PRO A 692 26.66 -0.96 2.70
C PRO A 692 25.70 -1.84 1.87
N MET A 693 24.40 -1.80 2.20
CA MET A 693 23.41 -2.70 1.59
C MET A 693 22.91 -2.18 0.25
N HIS A 694 23.71 -2.39 -0.80
CA HIS A 694 23.41 -1.89 -2.15
C HIS A 694 22.16 -2.51 -2.79
N TYR A 695 21.77 -3.75 -2.43
CA TYR A 695 20.62 -4.46 -3.03
C TYR A 695 19.28 -3.71 -2.92
N TYR A 696 19.14 -2.82 -1.94
CA TYR A 696 17.98 -1.93 -1.82
C TYR A 696 17.68 -1.12 -3.10
N TRP A 697 18.72 -0.75 -3.86
CA TRP A 697 18.63 0.04 -5.08
C TRP A 697 18.40 -0.79 -6.35
N PHE A 698 18.56 -2.12 -6.30
CA PHE A 698 18.33 -3.03 -7.43
C PHE A 698 16.89 -3.52 -7.50
N HIS A 699 16.05 -3.11 -6.54
CA HIS A 699 14.64 -3.47 -6.50
C HIS A 699 13.93 -3.03 -7.78
N GLY A 700 13.30 -3.96 -8.50
CA GLY A 700 12.70 -3.72 -9.82
C GLY A 700 11.58 -2.67 -9.85
N MET A 701 10.98 -2.37 -8.69
CA MET A 701 9.97 -1.31 -8.53
C MET A 701 10.55 0.07 -8.20
N ARG A 702 11.89 0.23 -8.09
CA ARG A 702 12.59 1.47 -7.68
C ARG A 702 13.59 1.95 -8.73
N GLN A 703 13.22 1.82 -9.99
CA GLN A 703 14.12 2.10 -11.12
C GLN A 703 14.09 3.57 -11.53
N GLN A 704 12.95 4.26 -11.37
CA GLN A 704 12.84 5.69 -11.68
C GLN A 704 13.14 6.58 -10.47
N PRO A 705 13.61 7.83 -10.68
CA PRO A 705 13.83 8.78 -9.58
C PRO A 705 12.57 9.01 -8.74
N ILE A 706 11.45 9.13 -9.45
CA ILE A 706 10.10 9.19 -8.90
C ILE A 706 9.89 7.98 -7.98
N ASP A 707 10.10 6.73 -8.43
CA ASP A 707 9.88 5.53 -7.60
C ASP A 707 10.72 5.48 -6.31
N ARG A 708 11.94 6.05 -6.34
CA ARG A 708 12.86 6.07 -5.20
C ARG A 708 12.45 7.08 -4.14
N ALA A 709 11.99 8.26 -4.55
CA ALA A 709 11.47 9.27 -3.63
C ALA A 709 10.34 8.69 -2.74
N LEU A 710 9.55 7.80 -3.31
CA LEU A 710 8.40 7.16 -2.67
C LEU A 710 8.81 6.16 -1.64
N SER A 711 9.75 5.32 -2.07
CA SER A 711 10.28 4.26 -1.26
C SER A 711 10.85 4.86 0.02
N ILE A 712 11.53 6.00 -0.09
CA ILE A 712 12.03 6.72 1.07
C ILE A 712 10.91 7.33 1.91
N GLY A 713 9.94 8.00 1.29
CA GLY A 713 8.76 8.53 1.98
C GLY A 713 8.04 7.47 2.81
N TYR A 714 7.78 6.32 2.21
CA TYR A 714 7.18 5.20 2.90
C TYR A 714 8.07 4.62 3.98
N VAL A 715 9.22 4.08 3.60
CA VAL A 715 10.03 3.23 4.47
C VAL A 715 10.63 4.01 5.62
N PHE A 716 11.18 5.18 5.35
CA PHE A 716 11.99 5.91 6.33
C PHE A 716 11.30 7.15 6.90
N MET A 717 10.19 7.59 6.32
CA MET A 717 9.47 8.75 6.81
C MET A 717 8.02 8.43 7.24
N GLY A 718 7.47 7.26 6.87
CA GLY A 718 6.11 6.88 7.25
C GLY A 718 5.03 7.80 6.68
N VAL A 719 5.28 8.45 5.54
CA VAL A 719 4.41 9.48 4.96
C VAL A 719 3.94 9.02 3.58
N ARG A 720 2.63 9.17 3.32
CA ARG A 720 1.98 8.81 2.06
C ARG A 720 1.95 9.96 1.11
N LEU A 721 3.04 10.02 0.42
CA LEU A 721 3.35 11.08 -0.46
C LEU A 721 2.29 11.12 -1.71
N GLN A 722 1.39 10.14 -1.98
CA GLN A 722 0.84 9.76 -3.33
C GLN A 722 0.18 10.83 -4.15
N CYS A 723 -0.87 11.36 -3.55
CA CYS A 723 -1.80 12.28 -4.16
C CYS A 723 -1.07 13.49 -4.72
N ALA A 724 0.05 13.77 -4.08
CA ALA A 724 0.79 14.94 -4.36
C ALA A 724 1.34 14.88 -5.79
N GLN A 725 1.88 13.78 -6.33
CA GLN A 725 2.38 13.73 -7.73
C GLN A 725 1.59 14.53 -8.78
N CYS A 726 0.26 14.50 -8.69
CA CYS A 726 -0.64 15.19 -9.59
C CYS A 726 -1.13 16.55 -9.06
N HIS A 727 -1.41 16.71 -7.76
CA HIS A 727 -2.02 17.92 -7.18
C HIS A 727 -1.45 18.25 -5.78
N LYS A 728 -1.93 19.28 -5.06
CA LYS A 728 -1.53 19.45 -3.65
C LYS A 728 -2.14 18.32 -2.80
N HIS A 729 -1.39 17.70 -1.91
CA HIS A 729 -1.95 16.75 -0.96
C HIS A 729 -3.17 17.36 -0.21
N PRO A 730 -4.33 16.67 -0.12
CA PRO A 730 -5.55 17.26 0.43
C PRO A 730 -5.45 17.64 1.90
N PHE A 731 -4.73 16.83 2.66
CA PHE A 731 -4.63 16.92 4.12
C PHE A 731 -3.21 17.24 4.60
N ASP A 732 -2.35 17.69 3.70
CA ASP A 732 -0.95 17.96 4.03
C ASP A 732 -0.38 19.07 3.16
N GLN A 733 0.79 19.61 3.50
CA GLN A 733 1.32 20.81 2.84
C GLN A 733 2.05 20.51 1.50
N TRP A 734 2.00 19.28 0.95
CA TRP A 734 2.75 18.86 -0.25
C TRP A 734 2.20 19.38 -1.58
N SER A 735 2.85 20.38 -2.17
CA SER A 735 2.46 21.00 -3.46
C SER A 735 3.16 20.38 -4.66
N LYS A 736 2.62 20.51 -5.89
CA LYS A 736 3.10 19.77 -7.09
C LYS A 736 4.64 19.71 -7.21
N GLN A 737 5.17 20.91 -7.11
CA GLN A 737 6.56 21.23 -7.24
C GLN A 737 7.46 20.59 -6.18
N ASP A 738 6.98 20.41 -4.94
CA ASP A 738 7.75 19.78 -3.86
C ASP A 738 8.08 18.32 -4.17
N PHE A 739 7.29 17.64 -5.01
CA PHE A 739 7.57 16.23 -5.41
C PHE A 739 8.70 16.20 -6.38
N ASP A 740 8.56 17.02 -7.41
CA ASP A 740 9.42 16.98 -8.57
C ASP A 740 10.83 17.34 -8.10
N GLN A 741 10.93 18.37 -7.24
CA GLN A 741 12.18 18.77 -6.60
C GLN A 741 12.71 17.73 -5.58
N PHE A 742 11.87 16.96 -4.90
CA PHE A 742 12.35 15.86 -4.06
C PHE A 742 12.87 14.67 -4.90
N SER A 743 12.23 14.40 -6.05
CA SER A 743 12.66 13.34 -6.96
C SER A 743 14.03 13.63 -7.60
N ASN A 744 14.43 14.91 -7.68
CA ASN A 744 15.72 15.34 -8.21
C ASN A 744 16.92 14.76 -7.45
N PHE A 745 16.78 14.40 -6.16
CA PHE A 745 17.83 13.73 -5.38
C PHE A 745 18.28 12.39 -5.99
N PHE A 746 17.47 11.79 -6.88
CA PHE A 746 17.72 10.46 -7.44
C PHE A 746 17.97 10.45 -8.95
N THR A 747 17.97 11.60 -9.64
CA THR A 747 18.10 11.68 -11.10
C THR A 747 19.48 11.28 -11.61
N ARG A 748 20.53 11.55 -10.82
CA ARG A 748 21.92 11.12 -11.12
C ARG A 748 22.21 9.68 -10.70
N MET A 749 21.31 9.04 -9.97
CA MET A 749 21.49 7.66 -9.53
C MET A 749 20.96 6.67 -10.57
N ARG A 750 21.70 5.61 -10.86
CA ARG A 750 21.24 4.49 -11.69
C ARG A 750 21.84 3.17 -11.24
N THR A 751 21.20 2.06 -11.58
CA THR A 751 21.81 0.73 -11.49
C THR A 751 22.38 0.34 -12.84
N GLY A 752 23.66 0.04 -12.92
CA GLY A 752 24.34 -0.24 -14.19
C GLY A 752 25.85 -0.43 -14.02
N GLN A 753 26.61 -0.12 -15.07
CA GLN A 753 28.08 -0.16 -15.05
C GLN A 753 28.64 1.25 -14.88
N ASN A 754 29.66 1.40 -14.04
CA ASN A 754 30.51 2.58 -14.06
C ASN A 754 31.33 2.63 -15.37
N SER A 755 31.79 3.82 -15.76
CA SER A 755 32.54 4.00 -17.02
C SER A 755 33.86 3.22 -17.02
N ASP A 756 34.56 3.19 -15.89
CA ASP A 756 35.79 2.41 -15.66
C ASP A 756 35.52 0.89 -15.64
N ALA A 757 34.29 0.48 -15.32
CA ALA A 757 33.86 -0.92 -15.29
C ALA A 757 33.60 -1.51 -16.67
N ALA A 758 33.34 -0.68 -17.68
CA ALA A 758 32.79 -1.13 -18.95
C ALA A 758 33.73 -2.10 -19.71
N LEU A 759 35.04 -1.82 -19.67
CA LEU A 759 36.05 -2.67 -20.29
C LEU A 759 36.30 -3.96 -19.47
N PRO A 760 36.61 -3.92 -18.16
CA PRO A 760 36.71 -5.12 -17.32
C PRO A 760 35.47 -6.02 -17.37
N TYR A 761 34.27 -5.43 -17.31
CA TYR A 761 33.00 -6.17 -17.45
C TYR A 761 32.95 -6.93 -18.77
N ARG A 762 33.30 -6.26 -19.88
CA ARG A 762 33.30 -6.87 -21.22
C ARG A 762 34.35 -7.96 -21.33
N MET A 763 35.58 -7.71 -20.88
CA MET A 763 36.68 -8.67 -20.89
C MET A 763 36.36 -9.91 -20.06
N LEU A 764 35.78 -9.73 -18.86
CA LEU A 764 35.33 -10.84 -18.03
C LEU A 764 34.27 -11.66 -18.77
N ARG A 765 33.28 -11.00 -19.40
CA ARG A 765 32.24 -11.71 -20.16
C ARG A 765 32.81 -12.49 -21.35
N GLU A 766 33.77 -11.92 -22.07
CA GLU A 766 34.43 -12.54 -23.24
C GLU A 766 35.31 -13.73 -22.82
N ARG A 767 36.11 -13.59 -21.75
CA ARG A 767 36.97 -14.65 -21.19
C ARG A 767 36.17 -15.90 -20.78
N LEU A 768 34.94 -15.68 -20.32
CA LEU A 768 34.04 -16.74 -19.87
C LEU A 768 33.28 -17.43 -21.01
N GLY A 769 33.56 -17.07 -22.27
CA GLY A 769 32.89 -17.64 -23.43
C GLY A 769 31.39 -17.34 -23.51
N VAL A 770 30.91 -16.35 -22.74
CA VAL A 770 29.49 -15.96 -22.69
C VAL A 770 29.18 -15.15 -23.96
N PRO A 771 28.40 -15.68 -24.93
CA PRO A 771 28.24 -15.04 -26.22
C PRO A 771 27.66 -13.63 -26.10
N LYS A 772 28.11 -12.72 -26.97
CA LYS A 772 27.70 -11.31 -27.00
C LYS A 772 26.16 -11.18 -27.06
N LYS A 773 25.53 -12.05 -27.87
CA LYS A 773 24.09 -12.33 -27.89
C LYS A 773 23.82 -13.72 -27.31
N LEU A 774 23.06 -13.77 -26.24
CA LEU A 774 22.37 -14.98 -25.78
C LEU A 774 20.91 -14.78 -26.10
N ASP A 775 20.28 -15.76 -26.74
CA ASP A 775 18.88 -15.65 -27.21
C ASP A 775 17.87 -15.48 -26.07
N THR A 776 18.25 -15.82 -24.83
CA THR A 776 17.40 -15.60 -23.65
C THR A 776 18.21 -15.21 -22.41
N ALA A 777 17.56 -14.51 -21.47
CA ALA A 777 18.10 -14.26 -20.14
C ALA A 777 18.35 -15.58 -19.37
N ALA A 778 17.64 -16.65 -19.69
CA ALA A 778 17.82 -17.98 -19.10
C ALA A 778 19.17 -18.61 -19.46
N LEU A 779 19.55 -18.56 -20.74
CA LEU A 779 20.83 -19.09 -21.20
C LEU A 779 22.00 -18.31 -20.60
N ARG A 780 21.85 -17.00 -20.40
CA ARG A 780 22.84 -16.17 -19.70
C ARG A 780 23.08 -16.62 -18.27
N ARG A 781 22.00 -16.96 -17.56
CA ARG A 781 22.07 -17.43 -16.17
C ARG A 781 22.73 -18.79 -16.06
N GLN A 782 22.37 -19.74 -16.92
CA GLN A 782 23.01 -21.06 -16.96
C GLN A 782 24.52 -20.94 -17.18
N MET A 783 24.95 -20.04 -18.08
CA MET A 783 26.37 -19.79 -18.31
C MET A 783 27.05 -19.18 -17.09
N TYR A 784 26.46 -18.19 -16.43
CA TYR A 784 27.03 -17.63 -15.20
C TYR A 784 27.09 -18.64 -14.05
N MET A 785 26.09 -19.49 -13.88
CA MET A 785 26.13 -20.55 -12.86
C MET A 785 27.20 -21.60 -13.17
N ARG A 786 27.41 -21.94 -14.44
CA ARG A 786 28.51 -22.82 -14.86
C ARG A 786 29.87 -22.19 -14.59
N VAL A 787 30.08 -20.94 -15.01
CA VAL A 787 31.32 -20.18 -14.76
C VAL A 787 31.64 -20.14 -13.28
N TYR A 788 30.63 -19.83 -12.47
CA TYR A 788 30.76 -19.80 -11.03
C TYR A 788 31.13 -21.19 -10.48
N ALA A 789 30.52 -22.28 -10.98
CA ALA A 789 30.86 -23.65 -10.60
C ALA A 789 32.32 -24.04 -10.95
N GLU A 790 32.93 -23.37 -11.92
CA GLU A 790 34.35 -23.50 -12.27
C GLU A 790 35.28 -22.62 -11.37
N GLY A 791 34.72 -21.95 -10.36
CA GLY A 791 35.47 -21.12 -9.39
C GLY A 791 35.84 -19.74 -9.90
N LEU A 792 35.26 -19.30 -11.02
CA LEU A 792 35.58 -18.03 -11.67
C LEU A 792 34.56 -16.93 -11.31
N PRO A 793 34.98 -15.65 -11.25
CA PRO A 793 34.07 -14.54 -11.00
C PRO A 793 33.11 -14.32 -12.17
N ILE A 794 31.86 -13.97 -11.88
CA ILE A 794 30.87 -13.54 -12.87
C ILE A 794 30.68 -12.01 -12.83
N PRO A 795 30.26 -11.39 -13.93
CA PRO A 795 30.03 -9.94 -13.94
C PRO A 795 28.77 -9.53 -13.16
N TYR A 796 28.88 -8.45 -12.37
CA TYR A 796 27.79 -7.85 -11.59
C TYR A 796 27.53 -6.39 -12.01
N VAL A 797 26.28 -5.95 -11.84
CA VAL A 797 25.91 -4.53 -11.96
C VAL A 797 26.12 -3.79 -10.64
N GLU A 798 26.12 -2.46 -10.71
CA GLU A 798 26.51 -1.58 -9.63
C GLU A 798 25.52 -0.43 -9.41
N VAL A 799 25.53 0.16 -8.22
CA VAL A 799 24.94 1.48 -7.97
C VAL A 799 25.92 2.53 -8.49
N VAL A 800 25.47 3.30 -9.47
CA VAL A 800 26.26 4.33 -10.16
C VAL A 800 25.66 5.69 -9.86
N ILE A 801 26.50 6.63 -9.46
CA ILE A 801 26.17 8.04 -9.33
C ILE A 801 26.84 8.78 -10.48
N ASN A 802 26.05 9.29 -11.40
CA ASN A 802 26.55 10.07 -12.52
C ASN A 802 27.17 11.39 -12.02
N PRO A 803 28.25 11.86 -12.66
CA PRO A 803 28.87 13.14 -12.33
C PRO A 803 27.87 14.29 -12.51
N ASN A 804 28.18 15.42 -11.88
CA ASN A 804 27.36 16.61 -12.03
C ASN A 804 27.42 17.16 -13.47
N GLY A 805 26.33 17.78 -13.92
CA GLY A 805 26.29 18.59 -15.14
C GLY A 805 26.71 20.04 -14.88
N GLU A 806 26.80 20.85 -15.94
CA GLU A 806 27.18 22.26 -15.84
C GLU A 806 26.06 23.16 -15.29
N ASN A 807 24.82 22.70 -15.28
CA ASN A 807 23.65 23.47 -14.84
C ASN A 807 23.28 23.22 -13.37
N GLU A 808 22.79 24.26 -12.69
CA GLU A 808 22.18 24.13 -11.36
C GLU A 808 21.02 23.12 -11.40
N THR A 809 21.01 22.23 -10.42
CA THR A 809 19.94 21.23 -10.27
C THR A 809 19.24 21.45 -8.93
N PRO A 810 18.23 22.35 -8.88
CA PRO A 810 17.52 22.64 -7.65
C PRO A 810 16.73 21.42 -7.20
N ALA A 811 16.95 21.01 -5.96
CA ALA A 811 16.21 19.95 -5.30
C ALA A 811 15.78 20.43 -3.93
N ARG A 812 14.56 20.06 -3.53
CA ARG A 812 13.97 20.50 -2.28
C ARG A 812 13.77 19.28 -1.44
N LEU A 813 14.38 19.32 -0.25
CA LEU A 813 14.00 18.36 0.75
C LEU A 813 12.53 18.55 1.02
N PRO A 814 11.79 17.45 1.19
CA PRO A 814 10.49 17.48 1.79
C PRO A 814 10.43 18.63 2.84
N GLY A 815 9.57 19.65 2.63
CA GLY A 815 9.26 20.72 3.61
C GLY A 815 10.45 21.55 4.10
N GLY A 816 11.58 21.44 3.40
CA GLY A 816 12.86 21.95 3.84
C GLY A 816 13.49 22.92 2.83
N LYS A 817 14.81 23.06 2.96
CA LYS A 817 15.62 23.94 2.13
C LYS A 817 15.74 23.42 0.70
N VAL A 818 15.96 24.35 -0.21
CA VAL A 818 16.38 24.06 -1.58
C VAL A 818 17.90 23.90 -1.59
N PHE A 819 18.37 22.87 -2.26
CA PHE A 819 19.77 22.53 -2.49
C PHE A 819 20.05 22.64 -3.98
N ASP A 820 21.20 23.18 -4.32
CA ASP A 820 21.78 22.93 -5.63
C ASP A 820 22.57 21.62 -5.54
N LEU A 821 22.02 20.56 -6.13
CA LEU A 821 22.64 19.23 -6.13
C LEU A 821 23.95 19.20 -6.90
N GLY A 822 24.25 20.22 -7.71
CA GLY A 822 25.51 20.31 -8.43
C GLY A 822 26.74 20.45 -7.53
N LYS A 823 26.54 20.92 -6.29
CA LYS A 823 27.60 21.09 -5.28
C LYS A 823 27.98 19.80 -4.57
N TYR A 824 27.29 18.69 -4.84
CA TYR A 824 27.45 17.43 -4.12
C TYR A 824 27.93 16.30 -5.06
N PRO A 825 29.04 15.61 -4.72
CA PRO A 825 29.48 14.42 -5.44
C PRO A 825 28.42 13.32 -5.45
N ASP A 826 27.72 13.12 -4.34
CA ASP A 826 26.53 12.26 -4.24
C ASP A 826 25.30 13.10 -3.90
N PRO A 827 24.29 13.17 -4.80
CA PRO A 827 23.11 13.98 -4.52
C PRO A 827 22.31 13.46 -3.31
N ARG A 828 22.53 12.22 -2.85
CA ARG A 828 21.81 11.62 -1.71
C ARG A 828 22.35 12.07 -0.35
N GLU A 829 23.59 12.56 -0.27
CA GLU A 829 24.22 12.98 0.99
C GLU A 829 23.39 14.02 1.76
N PRO A 830 23.02 15.18 1.18
CA PRO A 830 22.23 16.19 1.89
C PRO A 830 20.83 15.67 2.29
N LEU A 831 20.28 14.70 1.55
CA LEU A 831 19.04 14.03 1.93
C LEU A 831 19.21 13.16 3.17
N VAL A 832 20.22 12.30 3.19
CA VAL A 832 20.46 11.39 4.33
C VAL A 832 20.86 12.18 5.57
N GLU A 833 21.69 13.21 5.42
CA GLU A 833 22.03 14.11 6.52
C GLU A 833 20.77 14.72 7.16
N TRP A 834 19.85 15.25 6.35
CA TRP A 834 18.59 15.80 6.85
C TRP A 834 17.67 14.75 7.48
N LEU A 835 17.55 13.58 6.86
CA LEU A 835 16.69 12.50 7.33
C LEU A 835 17.09 12.05 8.73
N LEU A 836 18.40 11.99 9.00
CA LEU A 836 18.96 11.49 10.25
C LEU A 836 19.16 12.57 11.33
N ARG A 837 18.76 13.82 11.07
CA ARG A 837 18.79 14.87 12.09
C ARG A 837 17.91 14.50 13.27
N LYS A 838 18.37 14.84 14.47
CA LYS A 838 17.63 14.60 15.72
C LYS A 838 16.28 15.32 15.77
N ASP A 839 16.14 16.43 15.05
CA ASP A 839 14.92 17.23 14.94
C ASP A 839 14.06 16.87 13.71
N ASN A 840 14.39 15.79 12.99
CA ASN A 840 13.59 15.36 11.85
C ASN A 840 12.19 14.90 12.31
N PRO A 841 11.08 15.44 11.75
CA PRO A 841 9.74 15.11 12.23
C PRO A 841 9.21 13.75 11.78
N TYR A 842 9.92 12.99 10.96
CA TYR A 842 9.46 11.70 10.41
C TYR A 842 10.28 10.52 10.86
N PHE A 843 11.60 10.66 10.79
CA PHE A 843 12.48 9.49 10.78
C PHE A 843 12.31 8.65 12.05
N ALA A 844 12.52 9.25 13.22
CA ALA A 844 12.32 8.59 14.50
C ALA A 844 10.84 8.24 14.77
N ARG A 845 9.93 9.18 14.51
CA ARG A 845 8.48 9.00 14.78
C ARG A 845 7.89 7.83 14.01
N SER A 846 8.19 7.73 12.72
CA SER A 846 7.68 6.67 11.86
C SER A 846 8.18 5.30 12.27
N PHE A 847 9.46 5.19 12.66
CA PHE A 847 10.02 3.94 13.12
C PHE A 847 9.43 3.52 14.47
N VAL A 848 9.42 4.42 15.45
CA VAL A 848 8.82 4.20 16.78
C VAL A 848 7.35 3.80 16.67
N ASN A 849 6.57 4.51 15.86
CA ASN A 849 5.15 4.23 15.67
C ASN A 849 4.90 2.84 15.06
N ARG A 850 5.75 2.40 14.13
CA ARG A 850 5.68 1.04 13.58
C ARG A 850 6.01 -0.01 14.62
N ILE A 851 7.04 0.19 15.43
CA ILE A 851 7.35 -0.72 16.54
C ILE A 851 6.17 -0.76 17.51
N TRP A 852 5.63 0.39 17.92
CA TRP A 852 4.44 0.47 18.76
C TRP A 852 3.25 -0.31 18.17
N ALA A 853 2.92 -0.08 16.90
CA ALA A 853 1.83 -0.77 16.20
C ALA A 853 2.01 -2.28 16.21
N ARG A 854 3.26 -2.78 16.18
CA ARG A 854 3.55 -4.22 16.25
C ARG A 854 3.25 -4.82 17.62
N TYR A 855 3.38 -4.07 18.72
CA TYR A 855 3.10 -4.52 20.09
C TYR A 855 1.63 -4.32 20.48
N PHE A 856 0.97 -3.28 19.99
CA PHE A 856 -0.41 -2.94 20.36
C PHE A 856 -1.46 -3.27 19.29
N GLY A 857 -1.04 -3.63 18.07
CA GLY A 857 -1.92 -3.94 16.94
C GLY A 857 -2.48 -2.71 16.22
N SER A 858 -2.22 -1.51 16.74
CA SER A 858 -2.53 -0.23 16.12
C SER A 858 -1.47 0.79 16.51
N GLY A 859 -1.10 1.66 15.58
CA GLY A 859 -0.14 2.73 15.85
C GLY A 859 -0.73 3.84 16.71
N ILE A 860 0.13 4.67 17.28
CA ILE A 860 -0.28 5.96 17.84
C ILE A 860 -0.79 6.86 16.70
N VAL A 861 -0.17 6.74 15.52
CA VAL A 861 -0.75 7.13 14.24
C VAL A 861 -1.16 5.85 13.51
N ASP A 862 -2.40 5.75 13.07
CA ASP A 862 -2.93 4.57 12.37
C ASP A 862 -3.62 5.00 11.06
N PRO A 863 -3.31 4.39 9.90
CA PRO A 863 -2.28 3.38 9.66
C PRO A 863 -0.84 3.84 10.02
N PRO A 864 0.07 2.91 10.37
CA PRO A 864 1.38 3.26 10.93
C PRO A 864 2.33 3.97 9.95
N ASP A 865 2.01 3.94 8.66
CA ASP A 865 2.75 4.57 7.56
C ASP A 865 2.00 5.74 6.91
N ASP A 866 1.01 6.31 7.61
CA ASP A 866 0.21 7.43 7.12
C ASP A 866 0.32 8.66 8.03
N PHE A 867 1.56 9.08 8.30
CA PHE A 867 1.83 10.38 8.90
C PHE A 867 1.42 11.46 7.91
N ASN A 868 0.42 12.25 8.26
CA ASN A 868 0.07 13.48 7.58
C ASN A 868 -0.67 14.40 8.56
N MET A 869 -0.79 15.68 8.24
CA MET A 869 -1.40 16.66 9.16
C MET A 869 -2.88 16.39 9.42
N GLY A 870 -3.57 15.74 8.47
CA GLY A 870 -4.92 15.24 8.66
C GLY A 870 -4.99 13.85 9.26
N ASN A 871 -3.91 13.23 9.72
CA ASN A 871 -3.97 11.99 10.49
C ASN A 871 -3.13 12.15 11.77
N PRO A 872 -3.59 12.98 12.71
CA PRO A 872 -2.84 13.28 13.92
C PRO A 872 -2.72 12.04 14.82
N PRO A 873 -1.66 11.97 15.65
CA PRO A 873 -1.51 10.88 16.61
C PRO A 873 -2.64 10.89 17.66
N THR A 874 -3.14 9.72 18.05
CA THR A 874 -4.12 9.56 19.15
C THR A 874 -3.58 10.07 20.48
N ASN A 875 -2.27 9.98 20.67
CA ASN A 875 -1.53 10.51 21.81
C ASN A 875 -0.20 11.15 21.35
N ALA A 876 -0.24 12.41 20.92
CA ALA A 876 0.94 13.13 20.43
C ALA A 876 2.06 13.23 21.49
N PRO A 877 1.80 13.57 22.77
CA PRO A 877 2.85 13.57 23.80
C PRO A 877 3.60 12.24 23.93
N LEU A 878 2.89 11.10 23.87
CA LEU A 878 3.49 9.78 23.90
C LEU A 878 4.43 9.53 22.72
N LEU A 879 3.97 9.81 21.50
CA LEU A 879 4.77 9.61 20.29
C LEU A 879 6.01 10.52 20.28
N ASP A 880 5.84 11.77 20.70
CA ASP A 880 6.91 12.76 20.77
C ASP A 880 7.98 12.32 21.77
N TRP A 881 7.57 11.91 22.98
CA TRP A 881 8.49 11.41 23.99
C TRP A 881 9.23 10.14 23.52
N LEU A 882 8.52 9.14 22.99
CA LEU A 882 9.15 7.92 22.50
C LEU A 882 10.15 8.19 21.37
N ALA A 883 9.82 9.09 20.43
CA ALA A 883 10.70 9.46 19.34
C ALA A 883 11.96 10.19 19.84
N SER A 884 11.80 11.16 20.75
CA SER A 884 12.94 11.86 21.36
C SER A 884 13.83 10.92 22.16
N ALA A 885 13.24 10.09 23.01
CA ALA A 885 13.97 9.14 23.82
C ALA A 885 14.69 8.07 22.95
N PHE A 886 14.09 7.65 21.84
CA PHE A 886 14.76 6.76 20.87
C PHE A 886 15.99 7.42 20.25
N VAL A 887 15.91 8.69 19.88
CA VAL A 887 17.05 9.47 19.36
C VAL A 887 18.14 9.66 20.43
N GLU A 888 17.75 9.96 21.67
CA GLU A 888 18.67 10.12 22.80
C GLU A 888 19.43 8.84 23.15
N ASN A 889 18.78 7.69 22.99
CA ASN A 889 19.39 6.38 23.15
C ASN A 889 20.11 5.89 21.87
N GLY A 890 20.43 6.79 20.93
CA GLY A 890 21.24 6.45 19.75
C GLY A 890 20.53 5.55 18.74
N TYR A 891 19.20 5.69 18.63
CA TYR A 891 18.35 4.89 17.76
C TYR A 891 18.40 3.37 18.07
N ASP A 892 18.58 3.04 19.35
CA ASP A 892 18.70 1.69 19.89
C ASP A 892 17.34 0.95 19.89
N MET A 893 17.26 -0.11 19.09
CA MET A 893 16.04 -0.93 18.98
C MET A 893 15.77 -1.73 20.26
N LYS A 894 16.80 -2.32 20.87
CA LYS A 894 16.65 -3.12 22.10
C LYS A 894 16.10 -2.27 23.25
N TRP A 895 16.58 -1.03 23.39
CA TRP A 895 16.04 -0.05 24.33
C TRP A 895 14.56 0.21 24.07
N LEU A 896 14.16 0.46 22.83
CA LEU A 896 12.77 0.77 22.49
C LEU A 896 11.83 -0.41 22.81
N HIS A 897 12.24 -1.63 22.46
CA HIS A 897 11.50 -2.83 22.81
C HIS A 897 11.40 -3.04 24.32
N LYS A 898 12.50 -2.85 25.07
CA LYS A 898 12.50 -2.93 26.54
C LYS A 898 11.58 -1.89 27.16
N ALA A 899 11.63 -0.64 26.69
CA ALA A 899 10.79 0.45 27.20
C ALA A 899 9.30 0.13 27.05
N ILE A 900 8.89 -0.36 25.87
CA ILE A 900 7.50 -0.75 25.60
C ILE A 900 7.11 -1.96 26.47
N ALA A 901 7.88 -3.05 26.42
CA ALA A 901 7.53 -4.31 27.08
C ALA A 901 7.56 -4.23 28.62
N SER A 902 8.29 -3.26 29.18
CA SER A 902 8.35 -2.99 30.62
C SER A 902 7.22 -2.08 31.12
N SER A 903 6.50 -1.39 30.24
CA SER A 903 5.41 -0.50 30.63
C SER A 903 4.24 -1.25 31.27
N ARG A 904 3.54 -0.64 32.22
CA ARG A 904 2.26 -1.17 32.72
C ARG A 904 1.25 -1.28 31.57
N THR A 905 1.25 -0.32 30.65
CA THR A 905 0.37 -0.25 29.48
C THR A 905 0.46 -1.50 28.61
N TYR A 906 1.67 -1.99 28.33
CA TYR A 906 1.85 -3.25 27.60
C TYR A 906 1.43 -4.48 28.42
N GLN A 907 1.42 -4.38 29.75
CA GLN A 907 1.11 -5.47 30.67
C GLN A 907 -0.36 -5.51 31.10
N LEU A 908 -1.24 -4.72 30.48
CA LEU A 908 -2.66 -4.74 30.76
C LEU A 908 -3.31 -6.05 30.27
N SER A 909 -4.36 -6.48 30.96
CA SER A 909 -5.23 -7.59 30.54
C SER A 909 -5.98 -7.24 29.26
N SER A 910 -6.36 -8.25 28.48
CA SER A 910 -7.32 -8.10 27.38
C SER A 910 -8.77 -8.10 27.86
N GLU A 911 -9.02 -8.50 29.10
CA GLU A 911 -10.34 -8.34 29.73
C GLU A 911 -10.64 -6.86 29.93
N THR A 912 -11.78 -6.42 29.39
CA THR A 912 -12.24 -5.04 29.49
C THR A 912 -13.11 -4.82 30.72
N ASN A 913 -13.11 -3.58 31.20
CA ASN A 913 -14.08 -3.07 32.14
C ASN A 913 -15.14 -2.21 31.42
N LYS A 914 -16.15 -1.72 32.16
CA LYS A 914 -17.26 -0.96 31.58
C LYS A 914 -16.84 0.31 30.83
N THR A 915 -15.78 0.97 31.26
CA THR A 915 -15.35 2.26 30.67
C THR A 915 -14.48 2.09 29.43
N ASN A 916 -13.85 0.92 29.26
CA ASN A 916 -12.89 0.69 28.18
C ASN A 916 -13.31 -0.38 27.16
N ALA A 917 -14.50 -0.97 27.32
CA ALA A 917 -15.03 -2.01 26.42
C ALA A 917 -15.09 -1.59 24.93
N ASN A 918 -15.27 -0.30 24.66
CA ASN A 918 -15.34 0.25 23.30
C ASN A 918 -14.05 0.98 22.89
N ASP A 919 -13.02 1.01 23.73
CA ASP A 919 -11.74 1.61 23.36
C ASP A 919 -11.04 0.73 22.31
N THR A 920 -10.64 1.34 21.20
CA THR A 920 -9.93 0.64 20.12
C THR A 920 -8.54 1.22 19.84
N ARG A 921 -8.19 2.38 20.42
CA ARG A 921 -7.01 3.15 19.99
C ARG A 921 -6.26 3.91 21.09
N HIS A 922 -6.74 3.87 22.34
CA HIS A 922 -6.14 4.59 23.46
C HIS A 922 -5.33 3.69 24.41
N PHE A 923 -5.18 2.42 24.05
CA PHE A 923 -4.30 1.46 24.74
C PHE A 923 -4.69 1.20 26.21
N SER A 924 -6.00 1.30 26.51
CA SER A 924 -6.55 1.05 27.85
C SER A 924 -6.56 -0.43 28.27
N HIS A 925 -6.31 -1.35 27.35
CA HIS A 925 -6.26 -2.80 27.56
C HIS A 925 -5.46 -3.45 26.42
N ALA A 926 -5.05 -4.70 26.61
CA ALA A 926 -4.41 -5.45 25.53
C ALA A 926 -5.45 -5.88 24.49
N ARG A 927 -5.19 -5.60 23.21
CA ARG A 927 -6.09 -6.04 22.14
C ARG A 927 -5.75 -7.47 21.74
N LEU A 928 -6.79 -8.28 21.51
CA LEU A 928 -6.65 -9.58 20.87
C LEU A 928 -6.13 -9.38 19.44
N ARG A 929 -4.95 -9.91 19.15
CA ARG A 929 -4.27 -9.77 17.85
C ARG A 929 -4.04 -11.13 17.25
N ARG A 930 -4.37 -11.31 15.97
CA ARG A 930 -4.02 -12.54 15.26
C ARG A 930 -2.50 -12.69 15.17
N LEU A 931 -2.01 -13.91 15.40
CA LEU A 931 -0.60 -14.23 15.20
C LEU A 931 -0.21 -14.11 13.72
N GLN A 932 1.05 -13.76 13.49
CA GLN A 932 1.60 -13.66 12.14
C GLN A 932 1.82 -15.05 11.54
N ALA A 933 1.78 -15.15 10.21
CA ALA A 933 1.89 -16.43 9.49
C ALA A 933 3.08 -17.29 9.94
N GLU A 934 4.24 -16.67 10.10
CA GLU A 934 5.46 -17.33 10.52
C GLU A 934 5.35 -17.88 11.94
N ILE A 935 4.72 -17.12 12.84
CA ILE A 935 4.52 -17.48 14.24
C ILE A 935 3.48 -18.59 14.37
N ILE A 936 2.38 -18.55 13.61
CA ILE A 936 1.36 -19.60 13.64
C ILE A 936 1.97 -20.94 13.22
N VAL A 937 2.68 -20.96 12.09
CA VAL A 937 3.28 -22.18 11.57
C VAL A 937 4.39 -22.70 12.49
N ASP A 938 5.27 -21.82 12.97
CA ASP A 938 6.29 -22.22 13.94
C ASP A 938 5.68 -22.68 15.27
N GLY A 939 4.60 -22.05 15.72
CA GLY A 939 3.87 -22.41 16.92
C GLY A 939 3.24 -23.80 16.83
N MET A 940 2.61 -24.14 15.69
CA MET A 940 2.06 -25.48 15.44
C MET A 940 3.16 -26.54 15.44
N LEU A 941 4.29 -26.25 14.79
CA LEU A 941 5.47 -27.13 14.79
C LEU A 941 6.05 -27.30 16.20
N GLN A 942 6.16 -26.22 16.98
CA GLN A 942 6.66 -26.24 18.35
C GLN A 942 5.75 -27.03 19.28
N ALA A 943 4.43 -26.79 19.22
CA ALA A 943 3.45 -27.47 20.06
C ALA A 943 3.44 -28.99 19.83
N THR A 944 3.67 -29.44 18.59
CA THR A 944 3.65 -30.86 18.21
C THR A 944 5.03 -31.54 18.23
N ASN A 945 6.12 -30.78 18.40
CA ASN A 945 7.48 -31.31 18.43
C ASN A 945 7.71 -32.19 19.67
N ASN A 946 8.46 -33.28 19.50
CA ASN A 946 9.01 -34.01 20.64
C ASN A 946 9.88 -33.09 21.52
N ASP A 947 10.12 -33.49 22.77
CA ASP A 947 10.77 -32.62 23.76
C ASP A 947 12.18 -32.17 23.36
N GLY A 948 12.95 -33.04 22.71
CA GLY A 948 14.28 -32.70 22.22
C GLY A 948 14.26 -31.65 21.10
N ALA A 949 13.31 -31.79 20.17
CA ALA A 949 13.10 -30.83 19.09
C ALA A 949 12.47 -29.51 19.59
N ASN A 950 11.58 -29.57 20.58
CA ASN A 950 10.99 -28.38 21.22
C ASN A 950 12.09 -27.57 21.95
N ARG A 951 12.96 -28.25 22.71
CA ARG A 951 14.14 -27.65 23.37
C ARG A 951 15.08 -26.95 22.38
N ASN A 952 15.40 -27.61 21.27
CA ASN A 952 16.34 -27.11 20.28
C ASN A 952 15.70 -26.20 19.23
N GLY A 953 14.37 -26.06 19.23
CA GLY A 953 13.61 -25.31 18.23
C GLY A 953 13.96 -23.83 18.19
N LEU A 954 14.47 -23.30 19.31
CA LEU A 954 15.03 -21.94 19.43
C LEU A 954 16.52 -21.86 19.07
N SER A 955 17.22 -22.98 18.90
CA SER A 955 18.67 -23.01 18.63
C SER A 955 18.98 -23.20 17.14
N TYR A 956 18.06 -23.76 16.35
CA TYR A 956 18.23 -23.98 14.90
C TYR A 956 17.33 -23.05 14.09
N MET A 957 17.69 -21.77 14.04
CA MET A 957 16.89 -20.74 13.36
C MET A 957 16.62 -21.05 11.89
N GLN A 958 17.56 -21.70 11.18
CA GLN A 958 17.38 -22.02 9.75
C GLN A 958 16.16 -22.93 9.45
N ASP A 959 15.68 -23.68 10.42
CA ASP A 959 14.54 -24.60 10.23
C ASP A 959 13.19 -23.92 10.49
N ARG A 960 13.21 -22.76 11.17
CA ARG A 960 12.05 -21.95 11.49
C ARG A 960 11.54 -21.14 10.31
N ARG A 961 10.23 -20.90 10.26
CA ARG A 961 9.58 -20.10 9.23
C ARG A 961 9.82 -18.60 9.41
N ILE A 962 10.13 -18.14 10.63
CA ILE A 962 10.60 -16.76 10.84
C ILE A 962 11.96 -16.46 10.19
N ALA A 963 12.77 -17.48 9.88
CA ALA A 963 14.05 -17.29 9.20
C ALA A 963 13.97 -17.47 7.68
N LYS A 964 12.82 -17.90 7.17
CA LYS A 964 12.64 -18.23 5.75
C LYS A 964 11.79 -17.16 5.07
N HIS A 965 12.26 -16.62 3.96
CA HIS A 965 11.40 -15.93 3.00
C HIS A 965 10.82 -16.92 2.00
N PRO A 966 9.59 -16.73 1.48
CA PRO A 966 9.10 -17.52 0.36
C PRO A 966 10.11 -17.46 -0.80
N GLY A 967 10.57 -18.63 -1.25
CA GLY A 967 11.38 -18.74 -2.45
C GLY A 967 10.48 -18.70 -3.68
N THR A 968 11.03 -18.38 -4.85
CA THR A 968 10.29 -18.49 -6.11
C THR A 968 9.97 -19.95 -6.45
N LEU A 969 8.68 -20.26 -6.64
CA LEU A 969 8.12 -21.14 -7.68
C LEU A 969 8.53 -22.63 -7.73
N THR A 970 8.85 -23.26 -6.60
CA THR A 970 8.62 -24.71 -6.46
C THR A 970 7.89 -24.97 -5.15
N PRO A 971 6.57 -25.23 -5.19
CA PRO A 971 5.80 -25.43 -3.97
C PRO A 971 6.28 -26.72 -3.31
N ARG A 972 6.99 -26.59 -2.18
CA ARG A 972 6.92 -27.59 -1.12
C ARG A 972 5.92 -27.06 -0.09
N ALA A 973 5.11 -27.97 0.46
CA ALA A 973 3.91 -27.74 1.29
C ALA A 973 3.97 -26.49 2.22
N ASN A 974 5.09 -26.31 2.92
CA ASN A 974 5.33 -25.20 3.86
C ASN A 974 5.16 -23.76 3.35
N GLU A 975 5.26 -23.50 2.03
CA GLU A 975 5.03 -22.15 1.48
C GLU A 975 3.54 -21.81 1.38
N TYR A 976 2.67 -22.83 1.31
CA TYR A 976 1.22 -22.66 1.25
C TYR A 976 0.66 -22.11 2.57
N ALA A 977 1.06 -22.68 3.71
CA ALA A 977 0.62 -22.21 5.02
C ALA A 977 0.97 -20.73 5.25
N LEU A 978 2.19 -20.31 4.88
CA LEU A 978 2.62 -18.92 5.01
C LEU A 978 1.77 -17.96 4.17
N MET A 979 1.37 -18.39 2.97
CA MET A 979 0.46 -17.64 2.11
C MET A 979 -0.97 -17.58 2.71
N VAL A 980 -1.52 -18.71 3.18
CA VAL A 980 -2.85 -18.80 3.81
C VAL A 980 -2.97 -17.85 5.00
N PHE A 981 -1.93 -17.78 5.84
CA PHE A 981 -1.90 -16.90 7.00
C PHE A 981 -1.40 -15.48 6.72
N GLY A 982 -1.22 -15.09 5.45
CA GLY A 982 -1.05 -13.70 5.04
C GLY A 982 0.38 -13.13 5.12
N LYS A 983 1.42 -13.97 4.95
CA LYS A 983 2.81 -13.49 4.85
C LYS A 983 2.98 -12.58 3.62
N PRO A 984 3.60 -11.38 3.76
CA PRO A 984 3.79 -10.47 2.63
C PRO A 984 4.75 -11.06 1.59
N THR A 985 4.48 -10.78 0.31
CA THR A 985 5.39 -11.16 -0.77
C THR A 985 6.55 -10.18 -0.94
N ARG A 986 6.50 -9.02 -0.26
CA ARG A 986 7.43 -7.87 -0.40
C ARG A 986 7.49 -7.38 -1.83
N SER A 987 6.32 -7.25 -2.45
CA SER A 987 6.15 -6.71 -3.80
C SER A 987 6.03 -5.18 -3.79
N THR A 988 5.60 -4.64 -2.65
CA THR A 988 5.45 -3.21 -2.37
C THR A 988 6.11 -2.86 -1.04
N ASN A 989 6.35 -1.57 -0.79
CA ASN A 989 6.90 -1.10 0.50
C ASN A 989 5.78 -0.60 1.44
N CYS A 990 4.60 -1.21 1.38
CA CYS A 990 3.46 -0.84 2.23
C CYS A 990 3.41 -1.74 3.46
N ASP A 991 3.22 -1.16 4.64
CA ASP A 991 2.92 -1.92 5.86
C ASP A 991 1.61 -2.74 5.74
N CYS A 992 0.73 -2.35 4.79
CA CYS A 992 -0.52 -3.02 4.45
C CYS A 992 -0.38 -4.33 3.66
N GLU A 993 0.80 -4.69 3.12
CA GLU A 993 0.96 -5.93 2.34
C GLU A 993 0.78 -7.19 3.21
N ARG A 994 1.06 -7.08 4.52
CA ARG A 994 0.81 -8.15 5.49
C ARG A 994 -0.67 -8.17 5.85
N ARG A 995 -1.37 -9.26 5.53
CA ARG A 995 -2.80 -9.43 5.82
C ARG A 995 -2.99 -10.06 7.18
N VAL A 996 -3.74 -9.41 8.07
CA VAL A 996 -4.05 -9.92 9.42
C VAL A 996 -5.52 -10.27 9.62
N GLN A 997 -6.36 -10.00 8.61
CA GLN A 997 -7.78 -10.32 8.62
C GLN A 997 -8.00 -11.84 8.60
N PRO A 998 -9.00 -12.34 9.34
CA PRO A 998 -9.36 -13.76 9.31
C PRO A 998 -9.93 -14.15 7.94
N THR A 999 -9.62 -15.35 7.47
CA THR A 999 -10.18 -15.91 6.23
C THR A 999 -10.70 -17.33 6.44
N LEU A 1000 -11.68 -17.75 5.63
CA LEU A 1000 -12.19 -19.12 5.66
C LEU A 1000 -11.06 -20.14 5.39
N LEU A 1001 -10.13 -19.80 4.51
CA LEU A 1001 -9.00 -20.67 4.16
C LEU A 1001 -8.12 -21.00 5.37
N GLN A 1002 -7.95 -20.06 6.30
CA GLN A 1002 -7.21 -20.30 7.55
C GLN A 1002 -7.95 -21.29 8.46
N SER A 1003 -9.28 -21.20 8.53
CA SER A 1003 -10.12 -22.11 9.31
C SER A 1003 -10.18 -23.52 8.69
N LEU A 1004 -10.17 -23.62 7.36
CA LEU A 1004 -10.07 -24.90 6.67
C LEU A 1004 -8.70 -25.53 6.91
N TYR A 1005 -7.62 -24.76 6.72
CA TYR A 1005 -6.26 -25.25 6.93
C TYR A 1005 -6.07 -25.86 8.32
N THR A 1006 -6.54 -25.18 9.37
CA THR A 1006 -6.42 -25.65 10.75
C THR A 1006 -7.19 -26.93 11.06
N ARG A 1007 -8.25 -27.23 10.29
CA ARG A 1007 -9.12 -28.39 10.55
C ARG A 1007 -8.74 -29.63 9.78
N ASN A 1008 -8.32 -29.50 8.52
CA ASN A 1008 -8.22 -30.66 7.62
C ASN A 1008 -7.00 -30.66 6.70
N ASP A 1009 -6.08 -29.71 6.81
CA ASP A 1009 -4.88 -29.70 5.96
C ASP A 1009 -3.97 -30.90 6.27
N ALA A 1010 -3.52 -31.57 5.22
CA ALA A 1010 -2.70 -32.77 5.35
C ALA A 1010 -1.38 -32.50 6.07
N GLU A 1011 -0.76 -31.33 5.90
CA GLU A 1011 0.51 -30.96 6.53
C GLU A 1011 0.34 -30.73 8.05
N LEU A 1012 -0.75 -30.07 8.45
CA LEU A 1012 -1.04 -29.87 9.88
C LEU A 1012 -1.34 -31.20 10.56
N LEU A 1013 -2.15 -32.05 9.94
CA LEU A 1013 -2.44 -33.40 10.46
C LEU A 1013 -1.17 -34.23 10.54
N GLU A 1014 -0.29 -34.16 9.54
CA GLU A 1014 1.02 -34.80 9.57
C GLU A 1014 1.88 -34.30 10.75
N TRP A 1015 1.87 -33.01 11.11
CA TRP A 1015 2.64 -32.53 12.25
C TRP A 1015 2.18 -33.11 13.59
N VAL A 1016 0.88 -33.35 13.75
CA VAL A 1016 0.32 -34.02 14.92
C VAL A 1016 0.63 -35.53 14.90
N GLU A 1017 0.56 -36.16 13.73
CA GLU A 1017 0.66 -37.62 13.54
C GLU A 1017 2.08 -38.13 13.23
N ARG A 1018 3.08 -37.26 13.06
CA ARG A 1018 4.44 -37.69 12.67
C ARG A 1018 5.08 -38.65 13.67
N SER A 1019 5.79 -39.64 13.14
CA SER A 1019 6.49 -40.67 13.92
C SER A 1019 7.55 -40.16 14.90
N ASN A 1020 8.01 -38.91 14.76
CA ASN A 1020 8.95 -38.25 15.66
C ASN A 1020 8.33 -37.06 16.42
N GLY A 1021 7.00 -36.95 16.48
CA GLY A 1021 6.26 -35.92 17.21
C GLY A 1021 6.08 -36.27 18.68
N TRP A 1022 5.50 -35.34 19.44
CA TRP A 1022 5.25 -35.54 20.87
C TRP A 1022 4.25 -36.67 21.16
N VAL A 1023 3.16 -36.76 20.40
CA VAL A 1023 2.17 -37.85 20.53
C VAL A 1023 2.82 -39.21 20.31
N ALA A 1024 3.65 -39.34 19.27
CA ALA A 1024 4.42 -40.57 19.01
C ALA A 1024 5.43 -40.87 20.13
N GLN A 1025 6.08 -39.84 20.70
CA GLN A 1025 6.99 -39.99 21.84
C GLN A 1025 6.25 -40.56 23.07
N VAL A 1026 5.04 -40.06 23.35
CA VAL A 1026 4.17 -40.55 24.44
C VAL A 1026 3.68 -41.98 24.16
N ALA A 1027 3.20 -42.28 22.95
CA ALA A 1027 2.77 -43.62 22.58
C ALA A 1027 3.88 -44.67 22.76
N ASN A 1028 5.10 -44.34 22.31
CA ASN A 1028 6.28 -45.19 22.49
C ASN A 1028 6.64 -45.40 23.96
N HIS A 1029 6.51 -44.37 24.80
CA HIS A 1029 6.75 -44.47 26.24
C HIS A 1029 5.70 -45.37 26.92
N LEU A 1030 4.42 -45.21 26.57
CA LEU A 1030 3.31 -46.01 27.07
C LEU A 1030 3.22 -47.42 26.48
N LYS A 1031 4.00 -47.72 25.43
CA LYS A 1031 3.89 -48.94 24.62
C LYS A 1031 2.48 -49.14 24.04
N ALA A 1032 1.79 -48.04 23.74
CA ALA A 1032 0.44 -48.04 23.18
C ALA A 1032 0.49 -48.02 21.64
N PRO A 1033 -0.41 -48.75 20.96
CA PRO A 1033 -0.56 -48.62 19.51
C PRO A 1033 -1.11 -47.24 19.15
N LEU A 1034 -0.60 -46.65 18.06
CA LEU A 1034 -1.04 -45.37 17.51
C LEU A 1034 -1.26 -45.56 16.01
N ALA A 1035 -2.47 -45.30 15.53
CA ALA A 1035 -2.80 -45.40 14.12
C ALA A 1035 -2.18 -44.22 13.36
N MET A 1036 -1.08 -44.47 12.65
CA MET A 1036 -0.41 -43.46 11.83
C MET A 1036 -0.89 -43.54 10.38
N ARG A 1037 -1.16 -42.40 9.74
CA ARG A 1037 -1.28 -42.33 8.28
C ARG A 1037 0.08 -42.65 7.64
N ASP A 1038 0.07 -43.39 6.53
CA ASP A 1038 1.24 -43.95 5.86
C ASP A 1038 2.40 -42.95 5.58
N LYS A 1039 3.63 -43.48 5.54
CA LYS A 1039 4.92 -42.77 5.49
C LYS A 1039 5.10 -41.85 4.27
N PRO A 1040 5.60 -40.61 4.47
CA PRO A 1040 6.46 -39.95 3.48
C PRO A 1040 7.94 -40.16 3.81
N GLU A 1041 8.71 -40.60 2.81
CA GLU A 1041 10.18 -40.63 2.84
C GLU A 1041 10.76 -39.21 2.94
N GLN A 1042 10.86 -38.65 4.15
CA GLN A 1042 11.83 -37.58 4.44
C GLN A 1042 12.17 -37.60 5.93
N THR A 1043 13.12 -38.45 6.28
CA THR A 1043 13.76 -38.49 7.59
C THR A 1043 14.44 -37.15 7.86
N ILE A 1044 13.80 -36.25 8.62
CA ILE A 1044 14.57 -35.26 9.39
C ILE A 1044 15.45 -36.11 10.30
N LYS A 1045 16.77 -36.14 10.02
CA LYS A 1045 17.74 -36.89 10.82
C LYS A 1045 17.47 -36.60 12.29
N ALA A 1046 17.08 -37.63 13.04
CA ALA A 1046 16.84 -37.53 14.47
C ALA A 1046 18.06 -36.85 15.10
N GLN A 1047 17.89 -35.60 15.54
CA GLN A 1047 18.94 -34.87 16.22
C GLN A 1047 19.15 -35.57 17.56
N ARG A 1048 20.32 -36.17 17.73
CA ARG A 1048 20.76 -36.78 18.99
C ARG A 1048 21.05 -35.67 19.99
N GLY A 1049 20.04 -35.29 20.75
CA GLY A 1049 20.16 -34.49 21.98
C GLY A 1049 19.58 -35.25 23.16
N ALA A 1050 20.03 -34.92 24.38
CA ALA A 1050 19.53 -35.52 25.61
C ALA A 1050 18.00 -35.39 25.68
N ARG A 1051 17.30 -36.52 25.78
CA ARG A 1051 15.85 -36.60 26.00
C ARG A 1051 15.56 -35.96 27.34
N ASP A 1052 14.62 -35.02 27.41
CA ASP A 1052 13.94 -34.82 28.69
C ASP A 1052 13.16 -36.10 28.97
N PRO A 1053 13.38 -36.73 30.14
CA PRO A 1053 12.65 -37.94 30.45
C PRO A 1053 11.18 -37.55 30.60
N ILE A 1054 10.34 -38.07 29.71
CA ILE A 1054 8.93 -38.29 30.05
C ILE A 1054 8.94 -38.94 31.44
N PRO A 1055 8.18 -38.42 32.43
CA PRO A 1055 8.15 -38.98 33.76
C PRO A 1055 7.95 -40.50 33.70
N ALA A 1056 8.57 -41.23 34.62
CA ALA A 1056 8.46 -42.70 34.63
C ALA A 1056 7.00 -43.19 34.72
N GLU A 1057 6.13 -42.37 35.29
CA GLU A 1057 4.69 -42.56 35.33
C GLU A 1057 4.01 -41.37 34.64
N VAL A 1058 3.29 -41.64 33.54
CA VAL A 1058 2.56 -40.63 32.76
C VAL A 1058 1.09 -40.73 33.10
N THR A 1059 0.56 -39.71 33.79
CA THR A 1059 -0.86 -39.61 34.12
C THR A 1059 -1.62 -38.83 33.04
N ALA A 1060 -2.95 -38.98 33.00
CA ALA A 1060 -3.80 -38.20 32.11
C ALA A 1060 -3.69 -36.70 32.43
N GLU A 1061 -3.63 -36.36 33.71
CA GLU A 1061 -3.49 -35.00 34.24
C GLU A 1061 -2.19 -34.35 33.74
N TYR A 1062 -1.06 -35.07 33.83
CA TYR A 1062 0.22 -34.60 33.31
C TYR A 1062 0.17 -34.30 31.79
N LEU A 1063 -0.47 -35.18 31.02
CA LEU A 1063 -0.61 -34.99 29.57
C LEU A 1063 -1.46 -33.77 29.22
N VAL A 1064 -2.53 -33.52 29.98
CA VAL A 1064 -3.38 -32.33 29.82
C VAL A 1064 -2.60 -31.07 30.14
N GLU A 1065 -1.88 -31.03 31.27
CA GLU A 1065 -1.04 -29.87 31.62
C GLU A 1065 0.00 -29.55 30.53
N GLU A 1066 0.74 -30.57 30.07
CA GLU A 1066 1.74 -30.40 29.02
C GLU A 1066 1.13 -29.94 27.69
N ALA A 1067 -0.06 -30.43 27.32
CA ALA A 1067 -0.73 -30.04 26.09
C ALA A 1067 -1.14 -28.54 26.10
N TRP A 1068 -1.62 -28.04 27.25
CA TRP A 1068 -1.95 -26.62 27.43
C TRP A 1068 -0.70 -25.73 27.42
N LEU A 1069 0.37 -26.14 28.10
CA LEU A 1069 1.61 -25.36 28.11
C LEU A 1069 2.26 -25.28 26.73
N ARG A 1070 2.21 -26.37 25.94
CA ARG A 1070 2.75 -26.41 24.56
C ARG A 1070 1.96 -25.55 23.58
N SER A 1071 0.64 -25.48 23.75
CA SER A 1071 -0.25 -24.84 22.79
C SER A 1071 -0.61 -23.42 23.22
N LEU A 1072 -1.15 -23.29 24.42
CA LEU A 1072 -1.75 -22.05 24.93
C LEU A 1072 -0.84 -21.27 25.88
N SER A 1073 0.30 -21.86 26.29
CA SER A 1073 1.29 -21.24 27.17
C SER A 1073 0.79 -20.87 28.58
N ARG A 1074 -0.26 -21.55 29.05
CA ARG A 1074 -0.81 -21.42 30.40
C ARG A 1074 -1.17 -22.78 30.99
N MET A 1075 -1.50 -22.82 32.27
CA MET A 1075 -2.09 -24.01 32.88
C MET A 1075 -3.56 -24.16 32.44
N PRO A 1076 -4.07 -25.39 32.32
CA PRO A 1076 -5.50 -25.63 32.18
C PRO A 1076 -6.23 -25.23 33.46
N THR A 1077 -7.46 -24.74 33.32
CA THR A 1077 -8.39 -24.54 34.45
C THR A 1077 -8.89 -25.89 34.97
N ASP A 1078 -9.39 -25.93 36.21
CA ASP A 1078 -9.91 -27.18 36.81
C ASP A 1078 -11.01 -27.83 35.94
N ALA A 1079 -11.87 -27.03 35.33
CA ALA A 1079 -12.92 -27.50 34.42
C ALA A 1079 -12.37 -28.05 33.09
N GLU A 1080 -11.29 -27.46 32.57
CA GLU A 1080 -10.59 -27.99 31.39
C GLU A 1080 -9.89 -29.32 31.75
N VAL A 1081 -9.24 -29.42 32.91
CA VAL A 1081 -8.61 -30.65 33.40
C VAL A 1081 -9.64 -31.77 33.54
N GLU A 1082 -10.72 -31.54 34.28
CA GLU A 1082 -11.76 -32.53 34.55
C GLU A 1082 -12.35 -33.08 33.23
N ARG A 1083 -12.74 -32.18 32.31
CA ARG A 1083 -13.33 -32.54 31.03
C ARG A 1083 -12.36 -33.34 30.16
N THR A 1084 -11.12 -32.88 30.03
CA THR A 1084 -10.16 -33.49 29.12
C THR A 1084 -9.62 -34.80 29.67
N VAL A 1085 -9.38 -34.90 30.99
CA VAL A 1085 -9.03 -36.17 31.63
C VAL A 1085 -10.15 -37.19 31.46
N GLY A 1086 -11.42 -36.79 31.58
CA GLY A 1086 -12.57 -37.63 31.26
C GLY A 1086 -12.50 -38.19 29.84
N TYR A 1087 -12.30 -37.32 28.85
CA TYR A 1087 -12.14 -37.71 27.44
C TYR A 1087 -10.97 -38.68 27.21
N LEU A 1088 -9.80 -38.41 27.80
CA LEU A 1088 -8.63 -39.29 27.67
C LEU A 1088 -8.87 -40.69 28.24
N LYS A 1089 -9.68 -40.82 29.30
CA LYS A 1089 -10.04 -42.11 29.92
C LYS A 1089 -11.05 -42.90 29.09
N GLU A 1090 -11.89 -42.22 28.30
CA GLU A 1090 -12.86 -42.84 27.39
C GLU A 1090 -12.27 -43.20 26.02
N SER A 1091 -11.09 -42.66 25.70
CA SER A 1091 -10.38 -42.93 24.44
C SER A 1091 -9.80 -44.35 24.41
N GLU A 1092 -9.54 -44.89 23.21
CA GLU A 1092 -8.96 -46.23 23.03
C GLU A 1092 -7.66 -46.44 23.82
N ASN A 1093 -6.82 -45.39 23.85
CA ASN A 1093 -5.69 -45.26 24.75
C ASN A 1093 -5.33 -43.78 24.93
N LEU A 1094 -4.49 -43.46 25.93
CA LEU A 1094 -4.10 -42.10 26.25
C LEU A 1094 -3.42 -41.36 25.08
N ALA A 1095 -2.70 -42.05 24.20
CA ALA A 1095 -2.01 -41.42 23.07
C ALA A 1095 -2.97 -41.06 21.93
N GLU A 1096 -3.96 -41.89 21.63
CA GLU A 1096 -5.05 -41.58 20.69
C GLU A 1096 -5.87 -40.39 21.20
N GLY A 1097 -6.26 -40.39 22.48
CA GLY A 1097 -6.95 -39.25 23.08
C GLY A 1097 -6.13 -37.97 23.05
N LEU A 1098 -4.81 -38.05 23.31
CA LEU A 1098 -3.91 -36.91 23.25
C LEU A 1098 -3.78 -36.33 21.84
N ARG A 1099 -3.82 -37.17 20.79
CA ARG A 1099 -3.83 -36.71 19.39
C ARG A 1099 -4.99 -35.75 19.15
N ASP A 1100 -6.19 -36.12 19.58
CA ASP A 1100 -7.39 -35.33 19.37
C ASP A 1100 -7.39 -34.05 20.21
N VAL A 1101 -6.88 -34.11 21.44
CA VAL A 1101 -6.68 -32.93 22.31
C VAL A 1101 -5.72 -31.94 21.67
N MET A 1102 -4.58 -32.40 21.15
CA MET A 1102 -3.63 -31.52 20.46
C MET A 1102 -4.27 -30.86 19.22
N TRP A 1103 -5.00 -31.64 18.42
CA TRP A 1103 -5.74 -31.09 17.28
C TRP A 1103 -6.76 -30.03 17.72
N ALA A 1104 -7.51 -30.27 18.79
CA ALA A 1104 -8.50 -29.33 19.31
C ALA A 1104 -7.86 -28.03 19.80
N LEU A 1105 -6.76 -28.10 20.55
CA LEU A 1105 -6.06 -26.93 21.09
C LEU A 1105 -5.49 -26.04 19.98
N LEU A 1106 -4.87 -26.62 18.95
CA LEU A 1106 -4.33 -25.90 17.80
C LEU A 1106 -5.41 -25.18 16.97
N ASN A 1107 -6.67 -25.58 17.11
CA ASN A 1107 -7.83 -24.98 16.45
C ASN A 1107 -8.55 -23.92 17.28
N THR A 1108 -8.10 -23.65 18.52
CA THR A 1108 -8.71 -22.61 19.36
C THR A 1108 -8.36 -21.21 18.88
N GLN A 1109 -9.26 -20.25 19.13
CA GLN A 1109 -8.97 -18.84 18.90
C GLN A 1109 -7.80 -18.35 19.77
N GLU A 1110 -7.70 -18.87 21.00
CA GLU A 1110 -6.61 -18.57 21.93
C GLU A 1110 -5.24 -18.94 21.36
N PHE A 1111 -5.13 -20.10 20.71
CA PHE A 1111 -3.89 -20.51 20.03
C PHE A 1111 -3.51 -19.55 18.89
N LEU A 1112 -4.50 -19.13 18.09
CA LEU A 1112 -4.30 -18.30 16.90
C LEU A 1112 -4.14 -16.80 17.20
N THR A 1113 -4.27 -16.40 18.46
CA THR A 1113 -4.19 -15.00 18.89
C THR A 1113 -3.12 -14.76 19.96
N ASN A 1114 -2.64 -13.53 19.99
CA ASN A 1114 -1.91 -12.93 21.09
C ASN A 1114 -2.91 -12.07 21.89
N HIS A 1115 -2.92 -12.21 23.21
CA HIS A 1115 -3.93 -11.65 24.10
C HIS A 1115 -3.33 -10.93 25.28
#